data_AF-A0A671G512-F1
#
_entry.id   AF-A0A671G512-F1
#
_cell.length_a   1.000
_cell.length_b   1.000
_cell.length_c   1.000
_cell.angle_alpha   90.00
_cell.angle_beta   90.00
_cell.angle_gamma   90.00
#
_symmetry.space_group_name_H-M   'P 1'
#
loop_
_entity.id
_entity.type
_entity.pdbx_description
1 polymer ?
#
loop_
_entity_poly.entity_id
_entity_poly.type
_entity_poly.pdbx_seq_one_letter_code
_entity_poly.pdbx_strand_id
1 'polypeptide(L)'
;MPPRPSSGELWGIHLMPPRILVECLLPNGMIVTLECLREATLITIKHELFKEARKYPLHQLLQDESSYIFVSVTQEAEREEFFDETRRLCDLRLFQPFLKVIEPVGNREEKILNREIGFAIGMPVCEFDMVKDPEVQDFRRNILNVCKEAVDLRDLNSPHSRAMYVYPPNVESSPELPKHIYNKLDKGQIIVVIWVIVSPNNDKQKYTLKINHDCVPEQVIAEAIRKKTRSMLLSSEQLKLCVLEYQGKYILKVCGCDEYFLEKYPLSQYKYIRSCIMLGRLPNLMLMAKESLYSQLPMDCFTMPSYSRRISTATPYMNGETSTKSLWVINSALRIKILCATYVNVNIRDIDKIYVRTGIYHGGEPLCDNVNTQRVPCSNPRWNEWLNYDIYIPDLPRAARLCLSICSVKGRKGAKEEHCPLAWGNINLFDYTDTLVSGKMALNLWPVPHGLEDLLNPIGVTGSNPNKETPCLELEFDWFSSVVKFPDMSVIEEHANWSVSREAGFSYSHAGLSNRLARDNELRENDKEQLRAICTRDPLSEITEQEKDFLWSHRHYCVTIPEILPKLLLSVKWNSRDEVAQMYCLVKDWPPIKPEQAMELLDCNYPDPMVRGFAVRCLEKYLTDDKLSQYLIQLVQVLKYEQYLDNLLVRFLLKKALTNQRIGHFFFWHLKSEMHNKTVSQRFGLLLESYCRACGMYLKHLNRQVEAMEKLINLTDILKQEKKDETQKVQMKFLVEQMRRPDFMDALQGFLSPLNPAHQLGNLRLEECRIMSSAKRPLWLNWENPDIMSELLFQNNEIIFKNGDDLRQDMLTLQIIRIMENIWQNQGLDLRMLPYGCLSIGDCVGLIEVVRSSHTIMQIQCKGGLKGALQFNSHTLHQWLKDKNKGEIYDAAIDLFTRSCAGYCVATFILGIGDRHNSNIMVKDDGQLFHIDFGHFLDHKKKKFGYKRERVPFVLTQDFLIVISKGAQECTKTREFERFQEMCYKAYLAIRQHANLFINLFSMMLGSGMPELQSFDDIAYIRKTLALDKTEQEALEYFMKQMNDAHHGGWTTKMDWIFHTIKQHALN
;
A
#
# COMPACT_ATOMS: atom_id res chain seq x y z
N MET A 1 2.42 18.74 -16.82
CA MET A 1 3.57 18.25 -17.61
C MET A 1 3.93 16.87 -17.05
N PRO A 2 4.84 16.08 -17.66
CA PRO A 2 5.14 14.77 -17.08
C PRO A 2 6.01 14.92 -15.80
N PRO A 3 5.85 14.02 -14.81
CA PRO A 3 6.83 13.85 -13.74
C PRO A 3 8.18 13.48 -14.34
N ARG A 4 9.23 13.60 -13.53
CA ARG A 4 10.61 13.49 -14.00
C ARG A 4 10.85 12.21 -14.83
N PRO A 5 11.42 12.34 -16.03
CA PRO A 5 11.72 11.21 -16.93
C PRO A 5 12.93 10.37 -16.45
N SER A 6 13.82 10.94 -15.64
CA SER A 6 14.86 10.23 -14.89
C SER A 6 15.32 11.06 -13.67
N SER A 7 16.12 10.47 -12.78
CA SER A 7 16.62 11.10 -11.55
C SER A 7 17.95 11.85 -11.73
N GLY A 8 18.28 12.24 -12.97
CA GLY A 8 19.57 12.87 -13.31
C GLY A 8 19.75 14.28 -12.73
N GLU A 9 20.99 14.76 -12.66
CA GLU A 9 21.31 16.12 -12.20
C GLU A 9 21.00 17.20 -13.25
N LEU A 10 21.12 16.84 -14.54
CA LEU A 10 20.74 17.66 -15.70
C LEU A 10 19.93 16.83 -16.69
N TRP A 11 19.17 17.51 -17.56
CA TRP A 11 18.48 16.83 -18.66
C TRP A 11 19.48 16.08 -19.56
N GLY A 12 19.28 14.77 -19.70
CA GLY A 12 20.14 13.89 -20.51
C GLY A 12 21.49 13.54 -19.89
N ILE A 13 21.78 13.96 -18.65
CA ILE A 13 23.05 13.71 -17.97
C ILE A 13 22.77 13.28 -16.53
N HIS A 14 23.08 12.02 -16.19
CA HIS A 14 22.85 11.48 -14.85
C HIS A 14 23.63 12.23 -13.76
N LEU A 15 24.87 12.62 -14.04
CA LEU A 15 25.77 13.30 -13.11
C LEU A 15 26.49 14.46 -13.80
N MET A 16 26.39 15.67 -13.24
CA MET A 16 27.16 16.81 -13.72
C MET A 16 28.68 16.52 -13.59
N PRO A 17 29.51 17.06 -14.49
CA PRO A 17 30.95 17.04 -14.30
C PRO A 17 31.34 17.79 -13.01
N PRO A 18 32.50 17.51 -12.38
CA PRO A 18 32.92 18.17 -11.14
C PRO A 18 33.01 19.70 -11.23
N ARG A 19 33.32 20.23 -12.42
CA ARG A 19 33.26 21.65 -12.77
C ARG A 19 32.35 21.83 -13.97
N ILE A 20 31.47 22.82 -13.92
CA ILE A 20 30.49 23.08 -14.97
C ILE A 20 30.38 24.59 -15.20
N LEU A 21 30.25 24.98 -16.47
CA LEU A 21 29.97 26.37 -16.85
C LEU A 21 28.46 26.61 -16.69
N VAL A 22 28.12 27.65 -15.93
CA VAL A 22 26.74 28.07 -15.68
C VAL A 22 26.51 29.46 -16.27
N GLU A 23 25.50 29.58 -17.14
CA GLU A 23 25.12 30.88 -17.69
C GLU A 23 24.27 31.67 -16.68
N CYS A 24 24.74 32.84 -16.27
CA CYS A 24 24.05 33.69 -15.30
C CYS A 24 23.43 34.90 -15.99
N LEU A 25 22.09 34.95 -16.01
CA LEU A 25 21.31 36.03 -16.64
C LEU A 25 21.01 37.13 -15.61
N LEU A 26 21.69 38.27 -15.70
CA LEU A 26 21.58 39.39 -14.78
C LEU A 26 20.37 40.29 -15.09
N PRO A 27 19.80 41.01 -14.09
CA PRO A 27 18.62 41.85 -14.27
C PRO A 27 18.86 43.07 -15.18
N ASN A 28 20.13 43.46 -15.36
CA ASN A 28 20.54 44.52 -16.30
C ASN A 28 20.66 44.05 -17.76
N GLY A 29 20.29 42.80 -18.06
CA GLY A 29 20.31 42.22 -19.41
C GLY A 29 21.63 41.55 -19.82
N MET A 30 22.63 41.53 -18.94
CA MET A 30 23.92 40.89 -19.21
C MET A 30 23.88 39.37 -18.98
N ILE A 31 24.68 38.63 -19.76
CA ILE A 31 24.94 37.20 -19.56
C ILE A 31 26.38 37.04 -19.11
N VAL A 32 26.59 36.41 -17.96
CA VAL A 32 27.91 36.12 -17.39
C VAL A 32 28.07 34.61 -17.30
N THR A 33 29.07 34.04 -17.96
CA THR A 33 29.38 32.60 -17.82
C THR A 33 30.30 32.40 -16.62
N LEU A 34 29.85 31.63 -15.64
CA LEU A 34 30.59 31.35 -14.41
C LEU A 34 30.96 29.87 -14.33
N GLU A 35 32.25 29.57 -14.15
CA GLU A 35 32.70 28.20 -13.88
C GLU A 35 32.48 27.86 -12.41
N CYS A 36 31.58 26.91 -12.15
CA CYS A 36 31.16 26.53 -10.81
C CYS A 36 31.59 25.09 -10.50
N LEU A 37 31.83 24.80 -9.22
CA LEU A 37 31.85 23.42 -8.75
C LEU A 37 30.42 22.87 -8.75
N ARG A 38 30.27 21.60 -9.11
CA ARG A 38 28.99 20.86 -9.04
C ARG A 38 28.34 20.96 -7.66
N GLU A 39 29.15 20.90 -6.61
CA GLU A 39 28.70 20.89 -5.21
C GLU A 39 28.59 22.30 -4.60
N ALA A 40 28.83 23.37 -5.37
CA ALA A 40 28.74 24.74 -4.86
C ALA A 40 27.30 25.09 -4.46
N THR A 41 27.15 25.77 -3.33
CA THR A 41 25.85 26.31 -2.88
C THR A 41 25.44 27.53 -3.70
N LEU A 42 24.14 27.80 -3.78
CA LEU A 42 23.64 29.01 -4.44
C LEU A 42 24.16 30.30 -3.77
N ILE A 43 24.36 30.31 -2.44
CA ILE A 43 25.02 31.44 -1.75
C ILE A 43 26.42 31.69 -2.33
N THR A 44 27.23 30.64 -2.46
CA THR A 44 28.59 30.73 -3.03
C THR A 44 28.55 31.20 -4.47
N ILE A 45 27.66 30.63 -5.28
CA ILE A 45 27.50 30.98 -6.70
C ILE A 45 27.07 32.45 -6.84
N LYS A 46 26.13 32.92 -6.01
CA LYS A 46 25.64 34.31 -6.04
C LYS A 46 26.76 35.29 -5.71
N HIS A 47 27.51 35.05 -4.63
CA HIS A 47 28.61 35.91 -4.23
C HIS A 47 29.70 36.02 -5.31
N GLU A 48 30.10 34.89 -5.90
CA GLU A 48 31.08 34.89 -6.98
C GLU A 48 30.52 35.55 -8.25
N LEU A 49 29.24 35.34 -8.57
CA LEU A 49 28.57 36.01 -9.68
C LEU A 49 28.58 37.54 -9.53
N PHE A 50 28.21 38.07 -8.36
CA PHE A 50 28.14 39.52 -8.14
C PHE A 50 29.53 40.17 -8.07
N LYS A 51 30.58 39.43 -7.70
CA LYS A 51 31.96 39.87 -7.89
C LYS A 51 32.33 39.93 -9.37
N GLU A 52 32.04 38.87 -10.12
CA GLU A 52 32.39 38.76 -11.53
C GLU A 52 31.62 39.78 -12.39
N ALA A 53 30.36 40.05 -12.04
CA ALA A 53 29.50 41.02 -12.71
C ALA A 53 30.07 42.45 -12.72
N ARG A 54 30.95 42.80 -11.77
CA ARG A 54 31.64 44.12 -11.75
C ARG A 54 32.57 44.32 -12.94
N LYS A 55 33.00 43.24 -13.61
CA LYS A 55 33.82 43.28 -14.82
C LYS A 55 32.99 43.49 -16.09
N TYR A 56 31.66 43.43 -16.00
CA TYR A 56 30.76 43.53 -17.13
C TYR A 56 30.12 44.92 -17.21
N PRO A 57 29.72 45.38 -18.42
CA PRO A 57 28.97 46.63 -18.60
C PRO A 57 27.72 46.70 -17.73
N LEU A 58 27.28 47.92 -17.42
CA LEU A 58 26.03 48.21 -16.70
C LEU A 58 25.97 47.66 -15.26
N HIS A 59 27.11 47.35 -14.64
CA HIS A 59 27.15 46.84 -13.27
C HIS A 59 26.52 47.79 -12.23
N GLN A 60 26.54 49.10 -12.50
CA GLN A 60 25.94 50.12 -11.65
C GLN A 60 24.40 50.06 -11.58
N LEU A 61 23.75 49.29 -12.48
CA LEU A 61 22.30 49.04 -12.45
C LEU A 61 21.93 47.87 -11.52
N LEU A 62 22.90 47.12 -11.01
CA LEU A 62 22.67 46.02 -10.08
C LEU A 62 22.53 46.59 -8.66
N GLN A 63 21.48 46.18 -7.96
CA GLN A 63 21.34 46.40 -6.52
C GLN A 63 22.28 45.47 -5.74
N ASP A 64 22.18 45.50 -4.41
CA ASP A 64 22.92 44.57 -3.56
C ASP A 64 22.49 43.12 -3.79
N GLU A 65 23.43 42.17 -3.67
CA GLU A 65 23.16 40.74 -3.90
C GLU A 65 22.05 40.17 -2.99
N SER A 66 21.86 40.76 -1.80
CA SER A 66 20.81 40.38 -0.85
C SER A 66 19.39 40.71 -1.35
N SER A 67 19.27 41.61 -2.33
CA SER A 67 17.99 42.00 -2.93
C SER A 67 17.50 41.00 -3.99
N TYR A 68 18.31 40.01 -4.33
CA TYR A 68 18.05 39.07 -5.41
C TYR A 68 18.01 37.62 -4.96
N ILE A 69 17.27 36.82 -5.72
CA ILE A 69 17.26 35.36 -5.68
C ILE A 69 17.54 34.80 -7.08
N PHE A 70 17.84 33.50 -7.16
CA PHE A 70 17.92 32.79 -8.43
C PHE A 70 16.57 32.21 -8.86
N VAL A 71 16.37 32.13 -10.17
CA VAL A 71 15.28 31.40 -10.82
C VAL A 71 15.83 30.63 -12.01
N SER A 72 15.36 29.41 -12.25
CA SER A 72 15.73 28.64 -13.45
C SER A 72 14.60 27.70 -13.88
N VAL A 73 14.82 26.96 -14.96
CA VAL A 73 13.91 25.92 -15.44
C VAL A 73 14.41 24.55 -14.96
N THR A 74 13.55 23.80 -14.28
CA THR A 74 13.85 22.46 -13.78
C THR A 74 13.52 21.39 -14.82
N GLN A 75 13.95 20.15 -14.57
CA GLN A 75 13.60 18.99 -15.41
C GLN A 75 12.09 18.67 -15.42
N GLU A 76 11.32 19.24 -14.48
CA GLU A 76 9.85 19.18 -14.46
C GLU A 76 9.22 20.25 -15.38
N ALA A 77 10.05 20.98 -16.15
CA ALA A 77 9.68 22.08 -17.02
C ALA A 77 8.95 23.23 -16.29
N GLU A 78 9.18 23.35 -14.98
CA GLU A 78 8.74 24.45 -14.14
C GLU A 78 9.82 25.53 -14.03
N ARG A 79 9.39 26.79 -13.99
CA ARG A 79 10.24 27.91 -13.59
C ARG A 79 10.29 28.01 -12.06
N GLU A 80 11.29 27.39 -11.43
CA GLU A 80 11.47 27.38 -9.97
C GLU A 80 12.25 28.60 -9.48
N GLU A 81 11.75 29.25 -8.43
CA GLU A 81 12.42 30.30 -7.68
C GLU A 81 13.15 29.71 -6.46
N PHE A 82 14.46 29.88 -6.38
CA PHE A 82 15.31 29.26 -5.36
C PHE A 82 15.47 30.17 -4.14
N PHE A 83 14.49 30.15 -3.24
CA PHE A 83 14.55 30.90 -1.96
C PHE A 83 15.52 30.30 -0.94
N ASP A 84 15.75 28.99 -1.00
CA ASP A 84 16.71 28.28 -0.16
C ASP A 84 18.05 28.20 -0.88
N GLU A 85 18.89 29.20 -0.63
CA GLU A 85 20.18 29.34 -1.29
C GLU A 85 21.27 28.44 -0.66
N THR A 86 20.94 27.66 0.38
CA THR A 86 21.87 26.68 0.97
C THR A 86 22.01 25.44 0.08
N ARG A 87 21.07 25.22 -0.84
CA ARG A 87 21.08 24.12 -1.80
C ARG A 87 22.28 24.21 -2.75
N ARG A 88 22.77 23.02 -3.13
CA ARG A 88 23.86 22.85 -4.10
C ARG A 88 23.32 22.81 -5.51
N LEU A 89 24.16 23.22 -6.46
CA LEU A 89 23.83 23.24 -7.89
C LEU A 89 23.35 21.87 -8.43
N CYS A 90 24.02 20.78 -8.06
CA CYS A 90 23.62 19.42 -8.47
C CYS A 90 22.25 18.97 -7.94
N ASP A 91 21.77 19.56 -6.84
CA ASP A 91 20.51 19.18 -6.19
C ASP A 91 19.32 20.05 -6.67
N LEU A 92 19.55 20.96 -7.62
CA LEU A 92 18.53 21.85 -8.19
C LEU A 92 17.71 21.21 -9.32
N ARG A 93 18.17 20.08 -9.87
CA ARG A 93 17.51 19.36 -10.98
C ARG A 93 17.25 20.28 -12.17
N LEU A 94 18.27 21.04 -12.56
CA LEU A 94 18.15 22.00 -13.65
C LEU A 94 17.91 21.27 -14.98
N PHE A 95 17.13 21.88 -15.87
CA PHE A 95 16.98 21.41 -17.24
C PHE A 95 18.26 21.72 -18.05
N GLN A 96 18.78 22.93 -17.90
CA GLN A 96 20.02 23.40 -18.50
C GLN A 96 20.84 24.15 -17.44
N PRO A 97 22.18 24.17 -17.52
CA PRO A 97 23.03 24.82 -16.52
C PRO A 97 23.00 26.35 -16.69
N PHE A 98 21.88 26.98 -16.35
CA PHE A 98 21.74 28.44 -16.30
C PHE A 98 20.96 28.87 -15.06
N LEU A 99 21.24 30.08 -14.58
CA LEU A 99 20.55 30.73 -13.46
C LEU A 99 20.20 32.16 -13.86
N LYS A 100 18.96 32.59 -13.61
CA LYS A 100 18.53 33.97 -13.80
C LYS A 100 18.39 34.67 -12.47
N VAL A 101 18.90 35.90 -12.38
CA VAL A 101 18.82 36.74 -11.18
C VAL A 101 17.54 37.59 -11.26
N ILE A 102 16.71 37.51 -10.22
CA ILE A 102 15.45 38.28 -10.13
C ILE A 102 15.25 38.81 -8.71
N GLU A 103 14.45 39.88 -8.59
CA GLU A 103 13.91 40.29 -7.29
C GLU A 103 12.79 39.33 -6.88
N PRO A 104 12.69 38.95 -5.59
CA PRO A 104 11.66 38.02 -5.11
C PRO A 104 10.26 38.63 -5.21
N VAL A 105 9.30 37.90 -5.79
CA VAL A 105 7.90 38.35 -5.97
C VAL A 105 6.92 37.38 -5.29
N GLY A 106 5.82 37.89 -4.72
CA GLY A 106 4.75 37.07 -4.15
C GLY A 106 4.99 36.62 -2.70
N ASN A 107 4.15 35.71 -2.19
CA ASN A 107 4.27 35.22 -0.82
C ASN A 107 5.41 34.20 -0.71
N ARG A 108 6.50 34.61 -0.04
CA ARG A 108 7.71 33.79 0.17
C ARG A 108 7.42 32.48 0.90
N GLU A 109 6.65 32.50 1.98
CA GLU A 109 6.38 31.32 2.81
C GLU A 109 5.58 30.27 2.04
N GLU A 110 4.54 30.71 1.31
CA GLU A 110 3.71 29.81 0.50
C GLU A 110 4.51 29.21 -0.66
N LYS A 111 5.38 29.99 -1.31
CA LYS A 111 6.25 29.47 -2.39
C LYS A 111 7.24 28.42 -1.89
N ILE A 112 7.87 28.66 -0.73
CA ILE A 112 8.78 27.69 -0.10
C ILE A 112 8.02 26.40 0.21
N LEU A 113 6.87 26.51 0.88
CA LEU A 113 6.05 25.35 1.24
C LEU A 113 5.56 24.58 0.00
N ASN A 114 5.09 25.27 -1.04
CA ASN A 114 4.66 24.63 -2.28
C ASN A 114 5.81 23.89 -2.97
N ARG A 115 7.05 24.40 -2.90
CA ARG A 115 8.23 23.67 -3.40
C ARG A 115 8.52 22.44 -2.56
N GLU A 116 8.48 22.55 -1.23
CA GLU A 116 8.66 21.40 -0.33
C GLU A 116 7.61 20.31 -0.57
N ILE A 117 6.35 20.70 -0.78
CA ILE A 117 5.26 19.80 -1.14
C ILE A 117 5.51 19.18 -2.51
N GLY A 118 5.81 19.99 -3.53
CA GLY A 118 6.04 19.50 -4.89
C GLY A 118 7.21 18.51 -4.97
N PHE A 119 8.28 18.76 -4.20
CA PHE A 119 9.41 17.84 -4.06
C PHE A 119 8.99 16.49 -3.46
N ALA A 120 8.21 16.50 -2.37
CA ALA A 120 7.71 15.28 -1.73
C ALA A 120 6.84 14.46 -2.70
N ILE A 121 5.93 15.13 -3.41
CA ILE A 121 5.00 14.49 -4.36
C ILE A 121 5.75 14.01 -5.61
N GLY A 122 6.80 14.73 -6.03
CA GLY A 122 7.49 14.54 -7.31
C GLY A 122 6.69 15.11 -8.50
N MET A 123 5.86 16.12 -8.24
CA MET A 123 5.24 16.96 -9.27
C MET A 123 4.98 18.36 -8.71
N PRO A 124 5.07 19.42 -9.53
CA PRO A 124 4.80 20.78 -9.07
C PRO A 124 3.35 21.01 -8.65
N VAL A 125 3.14 21.74 -7.56
CA VAL A 125 1.80 22.14 -7.09
C VAL A 125 1.10 23.06 -8.10
N CYS A 126 1.85 23.87 -8.84
CA CYS A 126 1.30 24.79 -9.84
C CYS A 126 0.60 24.06 -11.00
N GLU A 127 0.90 22.78 -11.24
CA GLU A 127 0.18 21.98 -12.22
C GLU A 127 -1.31 21.84 -11.86
N PHE A 128 -1.61 21.67 -10.57
CA PHE A 128 -2.99 21.60 -10.09
C PHE A 128 -3.73 22.92 -10.21
N ASP A 129 -3.03 24.06 -10.12
CA ASP A 129 -3.64 25.38 -10.32
C ASP A 129 -4.11 25.60 -11.76
N MET A 130 -3.50 24.92 -12.74
CA MET A 130 -3.84 25.03 -14.16
C MET A 130 -4.96 24.07 -14.60
N VAL A 131 -5.36 23.12 -13.75
CA VAL A 131 -6.42 22.17 -14.07
C VAL A 131 -7.77 22.87 -14.11
N LYS A 132 -8.44 22.81 -15.26
CA LYS A 132 -9.75 23.45 -15.48
C LYS A 132 -10.94 22.66 -14.93
N ASP A 133 -10.72 21.40 -14.56
CA ASP A 133 -11.76 20.53 -14.01
C ASP A 133 -12.27 21.10 -12.67
N PRO A 134 -13.57 21.42 -12.56
CA PRO A 134 -14.14 21.95 -11.32
C PRO A 134 -14.08 20.94 -10.16
N GLU A 135 -14.18 19.63 -10.42
CA GLU A 135 -14.10 18.60 -9.38
C GLU A 135 -12.73 18.65 -8.67
N VAL A 136 -11.67 18.85 -9.45
CA VAL A 136 -10.30 18.98 -8.93
C VAL A 136 -10.16 20.21 -8.04
N GLN A 137 -10.70 21.36 -8.46
CA GLN A 137 -10.58 22.59 -7.68
C GLN A 137 -11.47 22.58 -6.44
N ASP A 138 -12.66 21.98 -6.52
CA ASP A 138 -13.54 21.77 -5.36
C ASP A 138 -12.91 20.82 -4.35
N PHE A 139 -12.35 19.69 -4.79
CA PHE A 139 -11.62 18.77 -3.92
C PHE A 139 -10.53 19.50 -3.14
N ARG A 140 -9.65 20.27 -3.83
CA ARG A 140 -8.56 21.00 -3.18
C ARG A 140 -9.04 21.95 -2.10
N ARG A 141 -10.18 22.62 -2.30
CA ARG A 141 -10.77 23.51 -1.29
C ARG A 141 -11.43 22.73 -0.15
N ASN A 142 -12.29 21.77 -0.46
CA ASN A 142 -13.15 21.08 0.50
C ASN A 142 -12.37 20.13 1.40
N ILE A 143 -11.27 19.55 0.92
CA ILE A 143 -10.44 18.64 1.70
C ILE A 143 -9.70 19.35 2.84
N LEU A 144 -9.50 20.67 2.75
CA LEU A 144 -8.87 21.47 3.80
C LEU A 144 -9.65 21.44 5.12
N ASN A 145 -10.95 21.14 5.09
CA ASN A 145 -11.75 20.94 6.30
C ASN A 145 -11.19 19.78 7.14
N VAL A 146 -10.80 18.68 6.49
CA VAL A 146 -10.18 17.52 7.15
C VAL A 146 -8.80 17.88 7.69
N CYS A 147 -8.01 18.61 6.91
CA CYS A 147 -6.71 19.11 7.35
C CYS A 147 -6.85 19.93 8.62
N LYS A 148 -7.77 20.90 8.63
CA LYS A 148 -7.99 21.79 9.78
C LYS A 148 -8.47 21.03 11.00
N GLU A 149 -9.46 20.14 10.86
CA GLU A 149 -9.95 19.30 11.95
C GLU A 149 -8.82 18.44 12.57
N ALA A 150 -7.98 17.82 11.74
CA ALA A 150 -6.88 16.99 12.23
C ALA A 150 -5.76 17.79 12.91
N VAL A 151 -5.46 19.02 12.44
CA VAL A 151 -4.54 19.95 13.14
C VAL A 151 -5.13 20.31 14.51
N ASP A 152 -6.39 20.72 14.56
CA ASP A 152 -7.03 21.16 15.80
C ASP A 152 -7.07 20.03 16.85
N LEU A 153 -7.30 18.78 16.43
CA LEU A 153 -7.23 17.59 17.30
C LEU A 153 -5.82 17.36 17.88
N ARG A 154 -4.76 17.63 17.11
CA ARG A 154 -3.37 17.46 17.56
C ARG A 154 -2.97 18.52 18.59
N ASP A 155 -3.59 19.69 18.54
CA ASP A 155 -3.26 20.81 19.44
C ASP A 155 -4.15 20.88 20.69
N LEU A 156 -5.23 20.11 20.76
CA LEU A 156 -6.24 20.14 21.83
C LEU A 156 -5.68 19.97 23.25
N ASN A 157 -4.74 19.02 23.46
CA ASN A 157 -4.09 18.75 24.75
C ASN A 157 -2.57 18.82 24.63
N SER A 158 -2.11 19.87 23.95
CA SER A 158 -0.69 20.15 23.72
C SER A 158 0.05 20.37 25.05
N PRO A 159 1.27 19.83 25.24
CA PRO A 159 2.13 19.16 24.27
C PRO A 159 1.91 17.64 24.13
N HIS A 160 1.08 17.03 25.00
CA HIS A 160 0.91 15.57 25.03
C HIS A 160 0.23 15.03 23.75
N SER A 161 -0.83 15.67 23.26
CA SER A 161 -1.50 15.25 22.01
C SER A 161 -0.59 15.34 20.78
N ARG A 162 0.32 16.32 20.74
CA ARG A 162 1.37 16.39 19.69
C ARG A 162 2.37 15.25 19.81
N ALA A 163 2.80 14.91 21.03
CA ALA A 163 3.65 13.74 21.26
C ALA A 163 2.96 12.44 20.80
N MET A 164 1.66 12.32 21.05
CA MET A 164 0.84 11.19 20.61
C MET A 164 0.69 11.10 19.09
N TYR A 165 0.63 12.23 18.38
CA TYR A 165 0.66 12.26 16.92
C TYR A 165 2.01 11.77 16.36
N VAL A 166 3.12 12.33 16.86
CA VAL A 166 4.48 12.04 16.36
C VAL A 166 4.93 10.63 16.74
N TYR A 167 4.65 10.22 17.98
CA TYR A 167 5.07 8.94 18.57
C TYR A 167 3.87 8.13 19.09
N PRO A 168 2.95 7.70 18.20
CA PRO A 168 1.77 6.97 18.59
C PRO A 168 2.15 5.60 19.20
N PRO A 169 1.47 5.13 20.26
CA PRO A 169 1.73 3.82 20.85
C PRO A 169 1.74 2.71 19.80
N ASN A 170 2.79 1.88 19.80
CA ASN A 170 2.89 0.69 18.95
C ASN A 170 2.38 -0.52 19.72
N VAL A 171 1.06 -0.73 19.65
CA VAL A 171 0.33 -1.70 20.47
C VAL A 171 -0.39 -2.72 19.62
N GLU A 172 -0.55 -3.93 20.16
CA GLU A 172 -1.40 -4.97 19.60
C GLU A 172 -2.89 -4.61 19.72
N SER A 173 -3.71 -5.09 18.80
CA SER A 173 -5.16 -4.90 18.79
C SER A 173 -5.88 -5.35 20.08
N SER A 174 -5.33 -6.33 20.81
CA SER A 174 -5.94 -6.87 22.04
C SER A 174 -4.94 -6.91 23.20
N PRO A 175 -5.36 -6.55 24.43
CA PRO A 175 -4.55 -6.73 25.63
C PRO A 175 -4.39 -8.20 26.03
N GLU A 176 -5.28 -9.08 25.58
CA GLU A 176 -5.28 -10.49 25.96
C GLU A 176 -4.01 -11.21 25.46
N LEU A 177 -3.43 -12.05 26.31
CA LEU A 177 -2.28 -12.88 25.97
C LEU A 177 -2.76 -14.29 25.60
N PRO A 178 -2.40 -14.80 24.41
CA PRO A 178 -2.53 -16.21 24.10
C PRO A 178 -1.86 -17.08 25.17
N LYS A 179 -2.48 -18.24 25.49
CA LYS A 179 -2.03 -19.12 26.59
C LYS A 179 -0.55 -19.48 26.51
N HIS A 180 -0.04 -19.80 25.32
CA HIS A 180 1.37 -20.16 25.14
C HIS A 180 2.33 -18.99 25.34
N ILE A 181 1.89 -17.75 25.17
CA ILE A 181 2.68 -16.54 25.49
C ILE A 181 2.64 -16.29 26.99
N TYR A 182 1.46 -16.37 27.62
CA TYR A 182 1.33 -16.21 29.08
C TYR A 182 2.17 -17.23 29.84
N ASN A 183 2.20 -18.49 29.38
CA ASN A 183 2.98 -19.56 30.00
C ASN A 183 4.51 -19.36 29.92
N LYS A 184 5.01 -18.42 29.11
CA LYS A 184 6.43 -18.03 29.12
C LYS A 184 6.79 -17.10 30.28
N LEU A 185 5.78 -16.54 30.96
CA LEU A 185 5.95 -15.68 32.12
C LEU A 185 5.93 -16.49 33.42
N ASP A 186 6.73 -16.07 34.41
CA ASP A 186 6.69 -16.68 35.74
C ASP A 186 5.55 -16.05 36.56
N LYS A 187 4.44 -16.78 36.71
CA LYS A 187 3.24 -16.33 37.44
C LYS A 187 2.68 -14.99 36.92
N GLY A 188 2.71 -14.78 35.61
CA GLY A 188 2.24 -13.54 34.97
C GLY A 188 3.19 -12.34 35.17
N GLN A 189 4.41 -12.57 35.66
CA GLN A 189 5.39 -11.51 35.86
C GLN A 189 6.46 -11.53 34.78
N ILE A 190 6.89 -10.34 34.38
CA ILE A 190 7.97 -10.09 33.44
C ILE A 190 9.11 -9.36 34.13
N ILE A 191 10.34 -9.72 33.78
CA ILE A 191 11.54 -9.00 34.22
C ILE A 191 11.86 -7.94 33.16
N VAL A 192 11.88 -6.67 33.55
CA VAL A 192 12.22 -5.54 32.68
C VAL A 192 13.46 -4.81 33.20
N VAL A 193 14.24 -4.21 32.31
CA VAL A 193 15.40 -3.39 32.68
C VAL A 193 15.12 -1.94 32.33
N ILE A 194 15.10 -1.09 33.36
CA ILE A 194 14.93 0.36 33.20
C ILE A 194 16.29 1.04 33.26
N TRP A 195 16.61 1.80 32.22
CA TRP A 195 17.84 2.56 32.07
C TRP A 195 17.61 4.03 32.37
N VAL A 196 18.56 4.66 33.06
CA VAL A 196 18.57 6.10 33.34
C VAL A 196 19.92 6.64 32.89
N ILE A 197 19.89 7.71 32.10
CA ILE A 197 21.09 8.44 31.71
C ILE A 197 21.31 9.55 32.73
N VAL A 198 22.49 9.55 33.36
CA VAL A 198 22.87 10.54 34.36
C VAL A 198 23.76 11.60 33.71
N SER A 199 23.25 12.83 33.63
CA SER A 199 24.01 14.00 33.17
C SER A 199 25.07 14.43 34.20
N PRO A 200 26.20 15.05 33.78
CA PRO A 200 26.53 15.45 32.40
C PRO A 200 27.29 14.39 31.57
N ASN A 201 27.81 13.33 32.18
CA ASN A 201 28.72 12.38 31.50
C ASN A 201 28.03 11.31 30.64
N ASN A 202 26.69 11.32 30.59
CA ASN A 202 25.87 10.27 29.95
C ASN A 202 26.10 8.86 30.54
N ASP A 203 26.40 8.79 31.83
CA ASP A 203 26.57 7.52 32.54
C ASP A 203 25.24 6.75 32.58
N LYS A 204 25.28 5.46 32.20
CA LYS A 204 24.10 4.61 32.09
C LYS A 204 23.90 3.80 33.38
N GLN A 205 22.83 4.08 34.11
CA GLN A 205 22.43 3.29 35.29
C GLN A 205 21.29 2.34 34.95
N LYS A 206 21.36 1.09 35.44
CA LYS A 206 20.34 0.06 35.20
C LYS A 206 19.56 -0.31 36.46
N TYR A 207 18.25 -0.48 36.31
CA TYR A 207 17.32 -0.93 37.35
C TYR A 207 16.47 -2.09 36.83
N THR A 208 16.79 -3.31 37.26
CA THR A 208 15.99 -4.50 36.90
C THR A 208 14.76 -4.60 37.78
N LEU A 209 13.56 -4.70 37.20
CA LEU A 209 12.29 -4.81 37.91
C LEU A 209 11.62 -6.12 37.55
N LYS A 210 10.94 -6.74 38.52
CA LYS A 210 10.01 -7.86 38.27
C LYS A 210 8.61 -7.35 38.57
N ILE A 211 7.79 -7.25 37.54
CA ILE A 211 6.47 -6.61 37.57
C ILE A 211 5.46 -7.48 36.85
N ASN A 212 4.17 -7.28 37.10
CA ASN A 212 3.14 -7.97 36.32
C ASN A 212 3.17 -7.48 34.87
N HIS A 213 2.83 -8.38 33.94
CA HIS A 213 2.87 -8.08 32.51
C HIS A 213 1.81 -7.04 32.10
N ASP A 214 0.75 -6.90 32.88
CA ASP A 214 -0.40 -6.04 32.63
C ASP A 214 -0.32 -4.67 33.31
N CYS A 215 0.77 -4.41 34.06
CA CYS A 215 1.04 -3.09 34.63
C CYS A 215 1.09 -2.01 33.53
N VAL A 216 0.58 -0.82 33.83
CA VAL A 216 0.68 0.34 32.91
C VAL A 216 2.04 1.04 33.04
N PRO A 217 2.51 1.79 32.01
CA PRO A 217 3.81 2.48 32.03
C PRO A 217 4.06 3.31 33.30
N GLU A 218 3.06 4.04 33.78
CA GLU A 218 3.16 4.84 35.01
C GLU A 218 3.49 3.99 36.24
N GLN A 219 2.97 2.77 36.35
CA GLN A 219 3.27 1.86 37.47
C GLN A 219 4.70 1.33 37.40
N VAL A 220 5.19 1.06 36.17
CA VAL A 220 6.59 0.68 35.94
C VAL A 220 7.54 1.80 36.35
N ILE A 221 7.21 3.04 35.98
CA ILE A 221 7.95 4.24 36.39
C ILE A 221 7.98 4.36 37.91
N ALA A 222 6.83 4.21 38.57
CA ALA A 222 6.73 4.26 40.03
C ALA A 222 7.64 3.21 40.69
N GLU A 223 7.70 1.98 40.17
CA GLU A 223 8.55 0.94 40.73
C GLU A 223 10.05 1.19 40.47
N ALA A 224 10.40 1.78 39.32
CA ALA A 224 11.75 2.24 39.04
C ALA A 224 12.20 3.31 40.05
N ILE A 225 11.34 4.29 40.32
CA ILE A 225 11.59 5.35 41.31
C ILE A 225 11.76 4.74 42.70
N ARG A 226 10.85 3.86 43.12
CA ARG A 226 10.96 3.18 44.43
C ARG A 226 12.31 2.48 44.57
N LYS A 227 12.73 1.73 43.55
CA LYS A 227 14.00 1.01 43.55
C LYS A 227 15.20 1.95 43.63
N LYS A 228 15.17 3.09 42.92
CA LYS A 228 16.20 4.13 42.96
C LYS A 228 16.30 4.79 44.34
N THR A 229 15.16 5.06 44.99
CA THR A 229 15.11 5.78 46.28
C THR A 229 15.39 4.90 47.51
N ARG A 230 15.54 3.57 47.36
CA ARG A 230 15.78 2.66 48.50
C ARG A 230 17.03 3.00 49.31
N SER A 231 18.04 3.61 48.70
CA SER A 231 19.27 4.04 49.38
C SER A 231 19.18 5.41 50.04
N MET A 232 18.07 6.14 49.87
CA MET A 232 17.93 7.55 50.28
C MET A 232 17.38 7.76 51.71
N LEU A 233 17.24 6.70 52.52
CA LEU A 233 16.76 6.75 53.91
C LEU A 233 15.44 7.52 54.10
N LEU A 234 14.55 7.49 53.08
CA LEU A 234 13.25 8.15 53.14
C LEU A 234 12.28 7.35 54.03
N SER A 235 11.45 8.06 54.80
CA SER A 235 10.30 7.46 55.48
C SER A 235 9.26 6.92 54.48
N SER A 236 8.36 6.04 54.93
CA SER A 236 7.30 5.49 54.06
C SER A 236 6.41 6.57 53.43
N GLU A 237 6.12 7.63 54.18
CA GLU A 237 5.33 8.76 53.71
C GLU A 237 6.11 9.62 52.70
N GLN A 238 7.38 9.94 52.99
CA GLN A 238 8.25 10.66 52.05
C GLN A 238 8.47 9.88 50.75
N LEU A 239 8.58 8.56 50.81
CA LEU A 239 8.70 7.70 49.63
C LEU A 239 7.42 7.77 48.76
N LYS A 240 6.24 7.72 49.38
CA LYS A 240 4.96 7.86 48.66
C LYS A 240 4.85 9.23 47.99
N LEU A 241 5.19 10.29 48.71
CA LEU A 241 5.20 11.65 48.17
C LEU A 241 6.18 11.79 47.00
N CYS A 242 7.39 11.25 47.13
CA CYS A 242 8.40 11.24 46.06
C CYS A 242 7.90 10.49 44.81
N VAL A 243 7.31 9.31 44.98
CA VAL A 243 6.74 8.58 43.83
C VAL A 243 5.65 9.39 43.15
N LEU A 244 4.70 9.97 43.91
CA LEU A 244 3.62 10.80 43.34
C LEU A 244 4.16 12.02 42.59
N GLU A 245 5.18 12.67 43.12
CA GLU A 245 5.77 13.86 42.52
C GLU A 245 6.49 13.56 41.19
N TYR A 246 7.23 12.44 41.13
CA TYR A 246 8.08 12.12 39.98
C TYR A 246 7.41 11.21 38.95
N GLN A 247 6.42 10.40 39.32
CA GLN A 247 5.75 9.47 38.41
C GLN A 247 5.16 10.18 37.17
N GLY A 248 4.58 11.36 37.36
CA GLY A 248 4.02 12.17 36.29
C GLY A 248 5.04 12.90 35.41
N LYS A 249 6.31 13.00 35.83
CA LYS A 249 7.37 13.78 35.16
C LYS A 249 8.18 12.98 34.13
N TYR A 250 8.04 11.65 34.13
CA TYR A 250 8.79 10.76 33.24
C TYR A 250 7.88 9.97 32.29
N ILE A 251 8.50 9.41 31.26
CA ILE A 251 7.94 8.47 30.29
C ILE A 251 8.95 7.35 30.02
N LEU A 252 8.50 6.27 29.38
CA LEU A 252 9.35 5.17 28.93
C LEU A 252 9.59 5.25 27.42
N LYS A 253 10.84 5.08 27.00
CA LYS A 253 11.28 4.91 25.61
C LYS A 253 11.89 3.52 25.44
N VAL A 254 11.70 2.87 24.31
CA VAL A 254 12.43 1.64 23.97
C VAL A 254 13.91 1.98 23.73
N CYS A 255 14.84 1.24 24.33
CA CYS A 255 16.26 1.44 24.07
C CYS A 255 16.60 1.10 22.61
N GLY A 256 17.30 2.00 21.91
CA GLY A 256 17.77 1.77 20.54
C GLY A 256 16.84 2.24 19.41
N CYS A 257 15.62 2.72 19.69
CA CYS A 257 14.71 3.26 18.67
C CYS A 257 13.71 4.27 19.24
N ASP A 258 13.07 5.05 18.37
CA ASP A 258 12.12 6.10 18.76
C ASP A 258 10.69 5.57 18.93
N GLU A 259 10.54 4.63 19.86
CA GLU A 259 9.25 4.11 20.30
C GLU A 259 9.01 4.47 21.78
N TYR A 260 7.84 5.02 22.08
CA TYR A 260 7.52 5.61 23.40
C TYR A 260 6.23 5.05 23.97
N PHE A 261 6.18 4.88 25.29
CA PHE A 261 5.00 4.35 25.99
C PHE A 261 4.27 5.53 26.64
N LEU A 262 3.48 6.22 25.82
CA LEU A 262 2.83 7.48 26.18
C LEU A 262 1.41 7.32 26.74
N GLU A 263 0.83 6.11 26.64
CA GLU A 263 -0.56 5.84 26.99
C GLU A 263 -0.74 4.72 28.01
N LYS A 264 -1.94 4.64 28.58
CA LYS A 264 -2.29 3.70 29.65
C LYS A 264 -2.65 2.30 29.14
N TYR A 265 -1.84 1.75 28.25
CA TYR A 265 -1.97 0.35 27.83
C TYR A 265 -1.22 -0.59 28.79
N PRO A 266 -1.71 -1.82 29.03
CA PRO A 266 -0.94 -2.87 29.67
C PRO A 266 0.43 -3.06 28.99
N LEU A 267 1.50 -3.24 29.75
CA LEU A 267 2.86 -3.32 29.21
C LEU A 267 2.99 -4.41 28.14
N SER A 268 2.37 -5.58 28.37
CA SER A 268 2.35 -6.70 27.43
C SER A 268 1.57 -6.47 26.14
N GLN A 269 0.82 -5.37 26.03
CA GLN A 269 0.13 -4.98 24.80
C GLN A 269 1.04 -4.20 23.84
N TYR A 270 2.12 -3.58 24.31
CA TYR A 270 3.11 -2.97 23.43
C TYR A 270 3.84 -4.04 22.60
N LYS A 271 3.92 -3.86 21.28
CA LYS A 271 4.47 -4.86 20.36
C LYS A 271 5.92 -5.23 20.70
N TYR A 272 6.73 -4.25 21.11
CA TYR A 272 8.08 -4.49 21.60
C TYR A 272 8.10 -5.48 22.78
N ILE A 273 7.25 -5.26 23.78
CA ILE A 273 7.18 -6.11 24.98
C ILE A 273 6.65 -7.49 24.63
N ARG A 274 5.59 -7.57 23.82
CA ARG A 274 5.02 -8.84 23.33
C ARG A 274 6.08 -9.66 22.60
N SER A 275 6.84 -9.02 21.70
CA SER A 275 7.96 -9.62 20.98
C SER A 275 9.07 -10.11 21.91
N CYS A 276 9.45 -9.32 22.93
CA CYS A 276 10.41 -9.75 23.95
C CYS A 276 9.96 -11.02 24.69
N ILE A 277 8.68 -11.11 25.09
CA ILE A 277 8.13 -12.31 25.75
C ILE A 277 8.20 -13.52 24.82
N MET A 278 7.77 -13.36 23.56
CA MET A 278 7.79 -14.43 22.56
C MET A 278 9.23 -14.93 22.33
N LEU A 279 10.18 -14.01 22.13
CA LEU A 279 11.58 -14.31 21.85
C LEU A 279 12.40 -14.70 23.08
N GLY A 280 11.84 -14.62 24.30
CA GLY A 280 12.58 -14.86 25.54
C GLY A 280 13.69 -13.82 25.79
N ARG A 281 13.50 -12.58 25.32
CA ARG A 281 14.44 -11.46 25.49
C ARG A 281 14.03 -10.59 26.68
N LEU A 282 15.01 -10.00 27.35
CA LEU A 282 14.77 -8.99 28.37
C LEU A 282 14.39 -7.65 27.71
N PRO A 283 13.22 -7.06 28.05
CA PRO A 283 12.88 -5.72 27.61
C PRO A 283 13.82 -4.68 28.23
N ASN A 284 14.41 -3.83 27.39
CA ASN A 284 15.25 -2.71 27.78
C ASN A 284 14.51 -1.41 27.47
N LEU A 285 14.12 -0.69 28.52
CA LEU A 285 13.41 0.59 28.42
C LEU A 285 14.25 1.68 29.08
N MET A 286 14.17 2.90 28.56
CA MET A 286 14.83 4.07 29.12
C MET A 286 13.81 5.00 29.76
N LEU A 287 14.09 5.43 30.98
CA LEU A 287 13.33 6.46 31.67
C LEU A 287 13.77 7.83 31.17
N MET A 288 12.85 8.58 30.57
CA MET A 288 13.11 9.89 29.97
C MET A 288 12.18 10.94 30.59
N ALA A 289 12.68 12.16 30.82
CA ALA A 289 11.85 13.26 31.30
C ALA A 289 10.88 13.71 30.21
N LYS A 290 9.61 13.96 30.56
CA LYS A 290 8.59 14.43 29.61
C LYS A 290 9.01 15.71 28.91
N GLU A 291 9.54 16.68 29.66
CA GLU A 291 10.05 17.95 29.13
C GLU A 291 11.15 17.75 28.07
N SER A 292 12.02 16.74 28.23
CA SER A 292 13.06 16.44 27.25
C SER A 292 12.50 15.95 25.91
N LEU A 293 11.35 15.26 25.92
CA LEU A 293 10.65 14.88 24.69
C LEU A 293 9.87 16.07 24.14
N TYR A 294 9.11 16.76 25.00
CA TYR A 294 8.26 17.87 24.58
C TYR A 294 9.04 19.04 23.99
N SER A 295 10.27 19.30 24.47
CA SER A 295 11.16 20.32 23.88
C SER A 295 11.65 19.96 22.46
N GLN A 296 11.63 18.68 22.08
CA GLN A 296 12.01 18.23 20.74
C GLN A 296 10.84 18.34 19.76
N LEU A 297 9.61 18.50 20.25
CA LEU A 297 8.42 18.59 19.41
C LEU A 297 8.25 20.02 18.89
N PRO A 298 8.40 20.26 17.58
CA PRO A 298 8.16 21.57 17.00
C PRO A 298 6.67 21.96 17.14
N MET A 299 6.40 23.26 17.13
CA MET A 299 5.04 23.77 16.93
C MET A 299 4.69 23.63 15.44
N ASP A 300 3.66 22.83 15.13
CA ASP A 300 3.16 22.70 13.76
C ASP A 300 2.21 23.86 13.47
N CYS A 301 2.60 24.77 12.57
CA CYS A 301 1.73 25.85 12.12
C CYS A 301 1.07 25.45 10.79
N PHE A 302 -0.24 25.22 10.80
CA PHE A 302 -1.02 25.02 9.58
C PHE A 302 -1.54 26.36 9.05
N THR A 303 -1.19 26.66 7.79
CA THR A 303 -1.62 27.88 7.10
C THR A 303 -2.53 27.53 5.94
N MET A 304 -3.69 28.17 5.88
CA MET A 304 -4.61 28.00 4.75
C MET A 304 -3.96 28.51 3.44
N PRO A 305 -3.93 27.71 2.37
CA PRO A 305 -3.29 28.08 1.10
C PRO A 305 -4.09 29.13 0.33
N SER A 306 -3.45 29.82 -0.62
CA SER A 306 -4.07 30.93 -1.37
C SER A 306 -5.34 30.54 -2.13
N TYR A 307 -5.42 29.30 -2.65
CA TYR A 307 -6.60 28.83 -3.39
C TYR A 307 -7.86 28.67 -2.53
N SER A 308 -7.74 28.66 -1.19
CA SER A 308 -8.90 28.65 -0.28
C SER A 308 -9.72 29.95 -0.36
N ARG A 309 -9.09 31.06 -0.78
CA ARG A 309 -9.71 32.39 -0.84
C ARG A 309 -10.02 32.87 -2.27
N ARG A 310 -9.63 32.10 -3.30
CA ARG A 310 -9.92 32.48 -4.69
C ARG A 310 -11.41 32.32 -4.97
N ILE A 311 -12.00 33.33 -5.61
CA ILE A 311 -13.40 33.27 -6.07
C ILE A 311 -13.49 32.14 -7.10
N SER A 312 -14.35 31.15 -6.84
CA SER A 312 -14.57 30.04 -7.76
C SER A 312 -15.10 30.58 -9.09
N THR A 313 -14.45 30.25 -10.20
CA THR A 313 -15.02 30.43 -11.54
C THR A 313 -16.14 29.41 -11.81
N ALA A 314 -16.16 28.31 -11.04
CA ALA A 314 -17.21 27.32 -11.03
C ALA A 314 -18.29 27.74 -10.02
N THR A 315 -19.13 28.69 -10.43
CA THR A 315 -20.59 28.74 -10.15
C THR A 315 -21.21 30.03 -10.70
N PRO A 316 -21.46 30.14 -12.02
CA PRO A 316 -22.60 30.92 -12.52
C PRO A 316 -23.93 30.25 -12.11
N TYR A 317 -23.92 28.93 -11.85
CA TYR A 317 -25.12 28.13 -11.58
C TYR A 317 -25.73 28.28 -10.18
N MET A 318 -25.08 28.98 -9.25
CA MET A 318 -25.67 29.27 -7.93
C MET A 318 -26.40 30.62 -7.87
N ASN A 319 -26.37 31.42 -8.95
CA ASN A 319 -27.03 32.74 -9.01
C ASN A 319 -27.99 32.88 -10.21
N GLY A 320 -28.45 31.77 -10.81
CA GLY A 320 -29.46 31.80 -11.86
C GLY A 320 -30.28 30.53 -11.86
N GLU A 321 -31.52 30.63 -11.40
CA GLU A 321 -32.56 29.60 -11.50
C GLU A 321 -32.67 29.06 -12.94
N THR A 322 -32.00 27.95 -13.22
CA THR A 322 -32.43 27.04 -14.28
C THR A 322 -33.17 25.91 -13.60
N SER A 323 -34.42 25.69 -13.97
CA SER A 323 -35.24 24.62 -13.39
C SER A 323 -34.58 23.26 -13.64
N THR A 324 -33.98 22.64 -12.63
CA THR A 324 -33.43 21.28 -12.70
C THR A 324 -34.58 20.27 -12.67
N LYS A 325 -34.42 19.14 -13.37
CA LYS A 325 -35.37 18.02 -13.30
C LYS A 325 -34.75 16.85 -12.55
N SER A 326 -35.57 16.12 -11.79
CA SER A 326 -35.18 14.82 -11.24
C SER A 326 -35.07 13.78 -12.34
N LEU A 327 -34.06 12.91 -12.25
CA LEU A 327 -33.86 11.74 -13.11
C LEU A 327 -35.13 10.90 -13.26
N TRP A 328 -35.89 10.74 -12.17
CA TRP A 328 -37.06 9.88 -12.11
C TRP A 328 -38.28 10.39 -12.88
N VAL A 329 -38.24 11.64 -13.36
CA VAL A 329 -39.26 12.25 -14.23
C VAL A 329 -38.99 11.97 -15.72
N ILE A 330 -37.77 11.55 -16.07
CA ILE A 330 -37.38 11.36 -17.47
C ILE A 330 -37.98 10.05 -17.98
N ASN A 331 -38.96 10.16 -18.87
CA ASN A 331 -39.69 9.03 -19.42
C ASN A 331 -39.07 8.57 -20.76
N SER A 332 -37.83 8.09 -20.73
CA SER A 332 -37.12 7.56 -21.92
C SER A 332 -36.11 6.46 -21.56
N ALA A 333 -35.85 5.57 -22.54
CA ALA A 333 -34.73 4.64 -22.47
C ALA A 333 -33.39 5.37 -22.65
N LEU A 334 -32.30 4.78 -22.14
CA LEU A 334 -30.96 5.32 -22.34
C LEU A 334 -30.51 5.10 -23.79
N ARG A 335 -29.98 6.15 -24.40
CA ARG A 335 -29.27 6.07 -25.68
C ARG A 335 -28.03 6.96 -25.68
N ILE A 336 -26.97 6.48 -26.33
CA ILE A 336 -25.69 7.19 -26.42
C ILE A 336 -25.20 7.09 -27.85
N LYS A 337 -24.77 8.21 -28.42
CA LYS A 337 -24.30 8.27 -29.79
C LYS A 337 -22.78 8.16 -29.86
N ILE A 338 -22.31 7.22 -30.68
CA ILE A 338 -20.89 7.05 -30.99
C ILE A 338 -20.60 7.79 -32.30
N LEU A 339 -19.77 8.83 -32.24
CA LEU A 339 -19.51 9.69 -33.41
C LEU A 339 -18.35 9.12 -34.24
N CYS A 340 -17.13 9.26 -33.75
CA CYS A 340 -15.91 8.83 -34.43
C CYS A 340 -14.75 8.68 -33.46
N ALA A 341 -13.72 7.92 -33.85
CA ALA A 341 -12.41 7.95 -33.20
C ALA A 341 -11.42 8.72 -34.07
N THR A 342 -10.47 9.43 -33.48
CA THR A 342 -9.47 10.21 -34.22
C THR A 342 -8.54 9.31 -35.05
N TYR A 343 -8.04 8.23 -34.45
CA TYR A 343 -7.21 7.21 -35.12
C TYR A 343 -7.21 5.90 -34.31
N VAL A 344 -6.70 4.83 -34.92
CA VAL A 344 -6.38 3.55 -34.27
C VAL A 344 -5.07 2.99 -34.82
N ASN A 345 -4.27 2.33 -33.98
CA ASN A 345 -3.01 1.72 -34.40
C ASN A 345 -3.22 0.24 -34.73
N VAL A 346 -3.57 -0.06 -35.99
CA VAL A 346 -3.78 -1.44 -36.46
C VAL A 346 -3.09 -1.69 -37.80
N ASN A 347 -2.61 -2.91 -38.02
CA ASN A 347 -2.15 -3.33 -39.35
C ASN A 347 -3.36 -3.71 -40.22
N ILE A 348 -3.64 -2.88 -41.23
CA ILE A 348 -4.78 -3.05 -42.14
C ILE A 348 -4.72 -4.39 -42.91
N ARG A 349 -3.52 -5.00 -43.04
CA ARG A 349 -3.37 -6.32 -43.67
C ARG A 349 -3.80 -7.48 -42.77
N ASP A 350 -3.78 -7.29 -41.46
CA ASP A 350 -4.04 -8.34 -40.48
C ASP A 350 -5.45 -8.26 -39.88
N ILE A 351 -6.09 -7.10 -39.95
CA ILE A 351 -7.37 -6.79 -39.30
C ILE A 351 -8.40 -6.34 -40.34
N ASP A 352 -9.56 -7.00 -40.38
CA ASP A 352 -10.58 -6.75 -41.40
C ASP A 352 -11.40 -5.49 -41.10
N LYS A 353 -11.89 -5.38 -39.86
CA LYS A 353 -12.80 -4.32 -39.41
C LYS A 353 -12.56 -3.96 -37.95
N ILE A 354 -13.08 -2.80 -37.56
CA ILE A 354 -13.14 -2.33 -36.18
C ILE A 354 -14.56 -1.91 -35.82
N TYR A 355 -14.89 -1.90 -34.53
CA TYR A 355 -16.17 -1.42 -34.00
C TYR A 355 -15.98 -0.91 -32.56
N VAL A 356 -16.94 -0.15 -32.05
CA VAL A 356 -16.98 0.24 -30.64
C VAL A 356 -17.95 -0.70 -29.90
N ARG A 357 -17.44 -1.38 -28.87
CA ARG A 357 -18.23 -2.16 -27.93
C ARG A 357 -18.55 -1.28 -26.73
N THR A 358 -19.79 -1.37 -26.24
CA THR A 358 -20.24 -0.60 -25.07
C THR A 358 -21.10 -1.45 -24.14
N GLY A 359 -21.16 -1.06 -22.86
CA GLY A 359 -22.11 -1.60 -21.90
C GLY A 359 -22.28 -0.66 -20.72
N ILE A 360 -23.42 -0.78 -20.04
CA ILE A 360 -23.72 -0.03 -18.83
C ILE A 360 -23.48 -0.94 -17.63
N TYR A 361 -22.63 -0.50 -16.71
CA TYR A 361 -22.16 -1.31 -15.60
C TYR A 361 -22.44 -0.66 -14.24
N HIS A 362 -22.67 -1.51 -13.25
CA HIS A 362 -22.61 -1.19 -11.82
C HIS A 362 -21.57 -2.11 -11.17
N GLY A 363 -20.39 -1.56 -10.88
CA GLY A 363 -19.24 -2.37 -10.45
C GLY A 363 -18.75 -3.23 -11.62
N GLY A 364 -18.56 -4.53 -11.39
CA GLY A 364 -18.25 -5.50 -12.43
C GLY A 364 -19.46 -6.03 -13.21
N GLU A 365 -20.69 -5.77 -12.74
CA GLU A 365 -21.91 -6.37 -13.32
C GLU A 365 -22.56 -5.47 -14.38
N PRO A 366 -22.94 -6.00 -15.56
CA PRO A 366 -23.69 -5.26 -16.56
C PRO A 366 -25.16 -5.09 -16.14
N LEU A 367 -25.69 -3.87 -16.25
CA LEU A 367 -27.10 -3.56 -15.93
C LEU A 367 -28.08 -3.96 -17.06
N CYS A 368 -27.57 -4.10 -18.28
CA CYS A 368 -28.28 -4.54 -19.48
C CYS A 368 -27.28 -5.15 -20.48
N ASP A 369 -27.77 -5.77 -21.54
CA ASP A 369 -26.92 -6.35 -22.59
C ASP A 369 -25.95 -5.32 -23.20
N ASN A 370 -24.76 -5.80 -23.55
CA ASN A 370 -23.76 -4.96 -24.21
C ASN A 370 -24.18 -4.65 -25.66
N VAL A 371 -23.96 -3.42 -26.09
CA VAL A 371 -24.36 -2.92 -27.42
C VAL A 371 -23.11 -2.56 -28.21
N ASN A 372 -23.06 -3.01 -29.47
CA ASN A 372 -21.96 -2.74 -30.39
C ASN A 372 -22.43 -1.77 -31.47
N THR A 373 -21.52 -0.91 -31.93
CA THR A 373 -21.73 -0.20 -33.20
C THR A 373 -21.59 -1.14 -34.40
N GLN A 374 -21.93 -0.64 -35.58
CA GLN A 374 -21.59 -1.27 -36.85
C GLN A 374 -20.07 -1.42 -37.02
N ARG A 375 -19.67 -2.43 -37.81
CA ARG A 375 -18.28 -2.70 -38.18
C ARG A 375 -17.85 -1.77 -39.30
N VAL A 376 -16.77 -1.02 -39.11
CA VAL A 376 -16.25 -0.05 -40.07
C VAL A 376 -14.82 -0.39 -40.50
N PRO A 377 -14.34 0.09 -41.66
CA PRO A 377 -12.94 -0.10 -42.07
C PRO A 377 -11.96 0.56 -41.09
N CYS A 378 -10.82 -0.08 -40.86
CA CYS A 378 -9.74 0.41 -39.99
C CYS A 378 -9.24 1.82 -40.37
N SER A 379 -9.30 2.18 -41.65
CA SER A 379 -8.83 3.48 -42.16
C SER A 379 -9.79 4.65 -41.93
N ASN A 380 -11.05 4.39 -41.57
CA ASN A 380 -12.05 5.44 -41.35
C ASN A 380 -12.97 5.08 -40.16
N PRO A 381 -12.47 5.24 -38.92
CA PRO A 381 -13.22 4.94 -37.68
C PRO A 381 -14.34 5.96 -37.40
N ARG A 382 -15.42 5.94 -38.19
CA ARG A 382 -16.61 6.82 -38.03
C ARG A 382 -17.89 5.99 -38.04
N TRP A 383 -18.77 6.25 -37.07
CA TRP A 383 -20.03 5.50 -36.89
C TRP A 383 -21.26 6.42 -36.99
N ASN A 384 -21.26 7.55 -36.27
CA ASN A 384 -22.42 8.45 -36.13
C ASN A 384 -23.72 7.72 -35.76
N GLU A 385 -23.61 6.74 -34.86
CA GLU A 385 -24.66 5.78 -34.56
C GLU A 385 -25.20 5.98 -33.15
N TRP A 386 -26.52 6.04 -32.98
CA TRP A 386 -27.17 5.99 -31.68
C TRP A 386 -27.31 4.55 -31.22
N LEU A 387 -26.66 4.20 -30.11
CA LEU A 387 -26.84 2.93 -29.44
C LEU A 387 -27.98 3.05 -28.44
N ASN A 388 -28.94 2.15 -28.50
CA ASN A 388 -30.06 2.08 -27.56
C ASN A 388 -29.78 0.96 -26.56
N TYR A 389 -29.88 1.28 -25.27
CA TYR A 389 -29.67 0.33 -24.18
C TYR A 389 -31.03 -0.04 -23.59
N ASP A 390 -31.22 -1.32 -23.27
CA ASP A 390 -32.43 -1.83 -22.63
C ASP A 390 -32.42 -1.52 -21.13
N ILE A 391 -32.42 -0.22 -20.82
CA ILE A 391 -32.51 0.32 -19.46
C ILE A 391 -33.20 1.67 -19.50
N TYR A 392 -34.10 1.88 -18.54
CA TYR A 392 -34.81 3.15 -18.40
C TYR A 392 -33.96 4.15 -17.64
N ILE A 393 -33.99 5.43 -18.05
CA ILE A 393 -33.20 6.47 -17.38
C ILE A 393 -33.49 6.58 -15.87
N PRO A 394 -34.74 6.54 -15.40
CA PRO A 394 -35.08 6.49 -13.99
C PRO A 394 -34.50 5.31 -13.19
N ASP A 395 -34.22 4.20 -13.87
CA ASP A 395 -33.70 2.97 -13.27
C ASP A 395 -32.17 2.92 -13.26
N LEU A 396 -31.49 3.97 -13.75
CA LEU A 396 -30.05 4.09 -13.61
C LEU A 396 -29.68 4.29 -12.13
N PRO A 397 -28.90 3.38 -11.52
CA PRO A 397 -28.42 3.56 -10.16
C PRO A 397 -27.39 4.69 -10.11
N ARG A 398 -27.20 5.27 -8.92
CA ARG A 398 -26.30 6.42 -8.72
C ARG A 398 -24.88 6.15 -9.22
N ALA A 399 -24.41 4.92 -9.07
CA ALA A 399 -23.07 4.50 -9.45
C ALA A 399 -22.96 3.91 -10.87
N ALA A 400 -23.95 4.13 -11.75
CA ALA A 400 -23.92 3.62 -13.11
C ALA A 400 -22.79 4.23 -13.95
N ARG A 401 -22.13 3.37 -14.74
CA ARG A 401 -21.00 3.75 -15.61
C ARG A 401 -21.19 3.23 -17.03
N LEU A 402 -20.77 4.03 -18.00
CA LEU A 402 -20.56 3.58 -19.36
C LEU A 402 -19.14 2.99 -19.47
N CYS A 403 -19.05 1.72 -19.84
CA CYS A 403 -17.79 1.07 -20.17
C CYS A 403 -17.73 0.83 -21.68
N LEU A 404 -16.65 1.26 -22.32
CA LEU A 404 -16.49 1.13 -23.77
C LEU A 404 -15.08 0.77 -24.20
N SER A 405 -14.97 0.20 -25.39
CA SER A 405 -13.70 -0.11 -26.04
C SER A 405 -13.82 -0.08 -27.55
N ILE A 406 -12.70 0.21 -28.23
CA ILE A 406 -12.57 -0.04 -29.67
C ILE A 406 -12.02 -1.45 -29.83
N CYS A 407 -12.73 -2.30 -30.55
CA CYS A 407 -12.35 -3.68 -30.82
C CYS A 407 -11.99 -3.88 -32.30
N SER A 408 -11.08 -4.81 -32.56
CA SER A 408 -10.81 -5.34 -33.89
C SER A 408 -11.57 -6.65 -34.13
N VAL A 409 -11.78 -6.96 -35.41
CA VAL A 409 -12.25 -8.27 -35.87
C VAL A 409 -11.27 -8.79 -36.91
N LYS A 410 -10.83 -10.04 -36.71
CA LYS A 410 -9.99 -10.78 -37.66
C LYS A 410 -10.65 -12.09 -38.04
N GLY A 411 -10.90 -12.29 -39.32
CA GLY A 411 -11.36 -13.56 -39.87
C GLY A 411 -10.25 -14.60 -39.82
N ARG A 412 -10.51 -15.75 -39.17
CA ARG A 412 -9.65 -16.94 -39.26
C ARG A 412 -10.23 -17.92 -40.30
N LYS A 413 -9.45 -18.93 -40.73
CA LYS A 413 -9.94 -19.97 -41.65
C LYS A 413 -11.26 -20.58 -41.14
N GLY A 414 -12.33 -20.47 -41.94
CA GLY A 414 -13.69 -20.89 -41.58
C GLY A 414 -14.60 -19.71 -41.17
N ALA A 415 -15.64 -19.99 -40.38
CA ALA A 415 -16.58 -18.98 -39.85
C ALA A 415 -16.20 -18.47 -38.43
N LYS A 416 -14.96 -18.71 -37.99
CA LYS A 416 -14.50 -18.27 -36.67
C LYS A 416 -13.87 -16.87 -36.77
N GLU A 417 -14.40 -15.95 -35.98
CA GLU A 417 -13.87 -14.60 -35.81
C GLU A 417 -13.06 -14.50 -34.52
N GLU A 418 -11.98 -13.75 -34.56
CA GLU A 418 -11.19 -13.37 -33.40
C GLU A 418 -11.45 -11.88 -33.11
N HIS A 419 -11.81 -11.59 -31.86
CA HIS A 419 -12.06 -10.24 -31.38
C HIS A 419 -10.99 -9.85 -30.37
N CYS A 420 -10.39 -8.68 -30.53
CA CYS A 420 -9.41 -8.16 -29.58
C CYS A 420 -9.72 -6.69 -29.25
N PRO A 421 -9.64 -6.26 -27.98
CA PRO A 421 -9.69 -4.85 -27.63
C PRO A 421 -8.40 -4.13 -28.09
N LEU A 422 -8.53 -2.89 -28.55
CA LEU A 422 -7.42 -2.03 -29.00
C LEU A 422 -7.14 -0.92 -27.99
N ALA A 423 -8.20 -0.31 -27.47
CA ALA A 423 -8.17 0.73 -26.45
C ALA A 423 -9.52 0.76 -25.72
N TRP A 424 -9.53 1.20 -24.46
CA TRP A 424 -10.73 1.19 -23.60
C TRP A 424 -10.89 2.49 -22.82
N GLY A 425 -12.10 2.76 -22.32
CA GLY A 425 -12.37 3.92 -21.47
C GLY A 425 -13.71 3.79 -20.75
N ASN A 426 -13.79 4.35 -19.54
CA ASN A 426 -14.98 4.28 -18.70
C ASN A 426 -15.41 5.71 -18.30
N ILE A 427 -16.72 5.96 -18.23
CA ILE A 427 -17.30 7.26 -17.85
C ILE A 427 -18.37 7.02 -16.78
N ASN A 428 -18.36 7.80 -15.70
CA ASN A 428 -19.48 7.85 -14.76
C ASN A 428 -20.66 8.55 -15.45
N LEU A 429 -21.86 7.95 -15.43
CA LEU A 429 -23.04 8.56 -16.04
C LEU A 429 -23.56 9.77 -15.26
N PHE A 430 -23.13 9.90 -14.00
CA PHE A 430 -23.37 11.07 -13.15
C PHE A 430 -22.04 11.72 -12.78
N ASP A 431 -21.98 13.04 -12.75
CA ASP A 431 -20.83 13.77 -12.20
C ASP A 431 -20.85 13.85 -10.67
N TYR A 432 -19.85 14.51 -10.08
CA TYR A 432 -19.70 14.66 -8.63
C TYR A 432 -20.79 15.52 -7.97
N THR A 433 -21.60 16.24 -8.77
CA THR A 433 -22.71 17.10 -8.33
C THR A 433 -24.08 16.46 -8.51
N ASP A 434 -24.08 15.14 -8.77
CA ASP A 434 -25.25 14.30 -9.03
C ASP A 434 -25.93 14.60 -10.38
N THR A 435 -25.24 15.26 -11.31
CA THR A 435 -25.79 15.65 -12.61
C THR A 435 -25.57 14.55 -13.64
N LEU A 436 -26.63 14.13 -14.35
CA LEU A 436 -26.56 13.19 -15.46
C LEU A 436 -25.79 13.81 -16.64
N VAL A 437 -24.81 13.07 -17.17
CA VAL A 437 -24.01 13.52 -18.31
C VAL A 437 -24.90 13.75 -19.54
N SER A 438 -24.72 14.89 -20.20
CA SER A 438 -25.47 15.28 -21.41
C SER A 438 -24.58 16.03 -22.40
N GLY A 439 -24.95 16.00 -23.68
CA GLY A 439 -24.20 16.68 -24.74
C GLY A 439 -22.94 15.94 -25.20
N LYS A 440 -22.03 16.66 -25.86
CA LYS A 440 -20.83 16.08 -26.48
C LYS A 440 -19.69 15.89 -25.48
N MET A 441 -18.99 14.78 -25.59
CA MET A 441 -17.81 14.46 -24.80
C MET A 441 -16.71 13.88 -25.69
N ALA A 442 -15.47 14.31 -25.46
CA ALA A 442 -14.28 13.70 -26.06
C ALA A 442 -13.58 12.87 -24.99
N LEU A 443 -13.33 11.58 -25.29
CA LEU A 443 -12.72 10.64 -24.37
C LEU A 443 -11.42 10.08 -24.98
N ASN A 444 -10.27 10.48 -24.42
CA ASN A 444 -9.01 9.85 -24.75
C ASN A 444 -8.93 8.48 -24.08
N LEU A 445 -8.66 7.43 -24.85
CA LEU A 445 -8.73 6.05 -24.40
C LEU A 445 -7.41 5.57 -23.78
N TRP A 446 -7.52 4.54 -22.95
CA TRP A 446 -6.41 3.87 -22.28
C TRP A 446 -5.92 2.67 -23.10
N PRO A 447 -4.61 2.34 -23.03
CA PRO A 447 -4.10 1.10 -23.59
C PRO A 447 -4.64 -0.11 -22.82
N VAL A 448 -4.81 -1.24 -23.51
CA VAL A 448 -5.26 -2.50 -22.91
C VAL A 448 -4.18 -3.04 -21.96
N PRO A 449 -4.52 -3.37 -20.69
CA PRO A 449 -3.57 -3.97 -19.75
C PRO A 449 -3.02 -5.31 -20.26
N HIS A 450 -1.77 -5.62 -19.92
CA HIS A 450 -1.16 -6.91 -20.29
C HIS A 450 -1.89 -8.06 -19.60
N GLY A 451 -2.48 -8.98 -20.36
CA GLY A 451 -3.17 -10.17 -19.83
C GLY A 451 -4.71 -10.04 -19.81
N LEU A 452 -5.25 -8.85 -20.10
CA LEU A 452 -6.69 -8.66 -20.26
C LEU A 452 -7.13 -9.15 -21.65
N GLU A 453 -7.86 -10.26 -21.68
CA GLU A 453 -8.46 -10.83 -22.91
C GLU A 453 -9.92 -10.35 -23.12
N ASP A 454 -10.58 -9.88 -22.07
CA ASP A 454 -11.95 -9.37 -22.14
C ASP A 454 -12.08 -8.13 -23.03
N LEU A 455 -13.21 -8.04 -23.75
CA LEU A 455 -13.45 -6.95 -24.70
C LEU A 455 -13.74 -5.61 -24.01
N LEU A 456 -14.16 -5.61 -22.74
CA LEU A 456 -14.40 -4.42 -21.92
C LEU A 456 -13.61 -4.54 -20.62
N ASN A 457 -13.28 -3.40 -20.01
CA ASN A 457 -12.55 -3.34 -18.75
C ASN A 457 -13.33 -2.56 -17.67
N PRO A 458 -14.40 -3.13 -17.09
CA PRO A 458 -15.23 -2.42 -16.11
C PRO A 458 -14.51 -2.15 -14.78
N ILE A 459 -13.48 -2.93 -14.43
CA ILE A 459 -12.65 -2.71 -13.22
C ILE A 459 -11.72 -1.50 -13.39
N GLY A 460 -11.38 -1.16 -14.64
CA GLY A 460 -10.52 -0.03 -14.97
C GLY A 460 -11.06 1.32 -14.50
N VAL A 461 -10.13 2.26 -14.27
CA VAL A 461 -10.44 3.64 -13.81
C VAL A 461 -11.42 4.36 -14.74
N THR A 462 -12.22 5.26 -14.17
CA THR A 462 -13.11 6.16 -14.91
C THR A 462 -12.40 7.46 -15.27
N GLY A 463 -12.76 8.04 -16.41
CA GLY A 463 -12.23 9.32 -16.89
C GLY A 463 -11.33 9.19 -18.11
N SER A 464 -11.09 10.33 -18.75
CA SER A 464 -10.24 10.44 -19.95
C SER A 464 -8.78 10.24 -19.59
N ASN A 465 -8.04 9.57 -20.48
CA ASN A 465 -6.58 9.50 -20.40
C ASN A 465 -5.99 10.93 -20.45
N PRO A 466 -5.11 11.31 -19.51
CA PRO A 466 -4.45 12.61 -19.53
C PRO A 466 -3.49 12.78 -20.72
N ASN A 467 -3.03 11.68 -21.33
CA ASN A 467 -2.25 11.72 -22.56
C ASN A 467 -3.15 11.98 -23.78
N LYS A 468 -3.05 13.17 -24.36
CA LYS A 468 -3.84 13.58 -25.54
C LYS A 468 -3.37 12.93 -26.85
N GLU A 469 -2.17 12.36 -26.88
CA GLU A 469 -1.63 11.63 -28.04
C GLU A 469 -2.08 10.16 -28.03
N THR A 470 -3.36 9.93 -27.73
CA THR A 470 -3.99 8.60 -27.69
C THR A 470 -5.28 8.60 -28.53
N PRO A 471 -5.81 7.42 -28.92
CA PRO A 471 -7.08 7.35 -29.62
C PRO A 471 -8.17 8.09 -28.84
N CYS A 472 -8.74 9.13 -29.45
CA CYS A 472 -9.79 9.95 -28.86
C CYS A 472 -11.13 9.56 -29.50
N LEU A 473 -12.07 9.10 -28.67
CA LEU A 473 -13.42 8.75 -29.09
C LEU A 473 -14.37 9.92 -28.77
N GLU A 474 -15.06 10.42 -29.77
CA GLU A 474 -16.11 11.43 -29.60
C GLU A 474 -17.47 10.77 -29.42
N LEU A 475 -18.19 11.24 -28.40
CA LEU A 475 -19.46 10.72 -27.91
C LEU A 475 -20.47 11.87 -27.83
N GLU A 476 -21.75 11.55 -27.97
CA GLU A 476 -22.84 12.49 -27.75
C GLU A 476 -23.93 11.80 -26.91
N PHE A 477 -24.14 12.30 -25.70
CA PHE A 477 -25.20 11.88 -24.78
C PHE A 477 -26.50 12.61 -25.11
N ASP A 478 -27.64 11.99 -24.78
CA ASP A 478 -28.95 12.59 -25.01
C ASP A 478 -29.08 13.94 -24.29
N TRP A 479 -29.86 14.84 -24.89
CA TRP A 479 -30.09 16.18 -24.33
C TRP A 479 -31.53 16.32 -23.89
N PHE A 480 -31.72 16.71 -22.63
CA PHE A 480 -33.03 17.02 -22.06
C PHE A 480 -33.20 18.54 -21.96
N SER A 481 -34.46 19.00 -21.90
CA SER A 481 -34.83 20.43 -21.84
C SER A 481 -34.17 21.23 -20.70
N SER A 482 -33.58 20.53 -19.72
CA SER A 482 -32.97 21.07 -18.51
C SER A 482 -31.91 20.10 -17.99
N VAL A 483 -31.07 20.58 -17.07
CA VAL A 483 -30.15 19.74 -16.31
C VAL A 483 -30.92 18.69 -15.52
N VAL A 484 -30.48 17.43 -15.59
CA VAL A 484 -31.09 16.28 -14.91
C VAL A 484 -30.21 15.87 -13.74
N LYS A 485 -30.77 15.79 -12.54
CA LYS A 485 -30.05 15.38 -11.32
C LYS A 485 -30.61 14.08 -10.73
N PHE A 486 -29.74 13.29 -10.11
CA PHE A 486 -30.14 12.15 -9.29
C PHE A 486 -31.07 12.63 -8.14
N PRO A 487 -32.12 11.88 -7.78
CA PRO A 487 -33.04 12.28 -6.71
C PRO A 487 -32.34 12.36 -5.34
N ASP A 488 -32.78 13.32 -4.53
CA ASP A 488 -32.36 13.44 -3.13
C ASP A 488 -32.88 12.27 -2.29
N MET A 489 -32.20 11.97 -1.17
CA MET A 489 -32.56 10.87 -0.27
C MET A 489 -34.01 10.94 0.25
N SER A 490 -34.58 12.14 0.46
CA SER A 490 -35.99 12.27 0.88
C SER A 490 -36.96 11.70 -0.15
N VAL A 491 -36.73 11.99 -1.44
CA VAL A 491 -37.54 11.47 -2.56
C VAL A 491 -37.39 9.95 -2.67
N ILE A 492 -36.17 9.45 -2.45
CA ILE A 492 -35.88 8.01 -2.48
C ILE A 492 -36.61 7.28 -1.34
N GLU A 493 -36.57 7.83 -0.12
CA GLU A 493 -37.26 7.26 1.05
C GLU A 493 -38.78 7.24 0.87
N GLU A 494 -39.36 8.32 0.33
CA GLU A 494 -40.79 8.37 -0.01
C GLU A 494 -41.17 7.30 -1.04
N HIS A 495 -40.37 7.13 -2.10
CA HIS A 495 -40.59 6.11 -3.13
C HIS A 495 -40.44 4.69 -2.61
N ALA A 496 -39.47 4.45 -1.72
CA ALA A 496 -39.28 3.16 -1.06
C ALA A 496 -40.50 2.78 -0.22
N ASN A 497 -41.01 3.72 0.60
CA ASN A 497 -42.21 3.52 1.43
C ASN A 497 -43.46 3.24 0.58
N TRP A 498 -43.60 3.97 -0.54
CA TRP A 498 -44.67 3.72 -1.50
C TRP A 498 -44.56 2.32 -2.14
N SER A 499 -43.35 1.92 -2.54
CA SER A 499 -43.09 0.61 -3.16
C SER A 499 -43.42 -0.55 -2.21
N VAL A 500 -43.02 -0.45 -0.94
CA VAL A 500 -43.34 -1.43 0.11
C VAL A 500 -44.86 -1.50 0.37
N SER A 501 -45.54 -0.35 0.41
CA SER A 501 -47.00 -0.30 0.59
C SER A 501 -47.74 -0.94 -0.57
N ARG A 502 -47.25 -0.71 -1.80
CA ARG A 502 -47.75 -1.35 -3.02
C ARG A 502 -47.55 -2.86 -2.99
N GLU A 503 -46.39 -3.34 -2.51
CA GLU A 503 -46.11 -4.77 -2.32
C GLU A 503 -47.10 -5.44 -1.35
N ALA A 504 -47.44 -4.77 -0.24
CA ALA A 504 -48.41 -5.27 0.74
C ALA A 504 -49.86 -5.36 0.21
N GLY A 505 -50.22 -4.58 -0.81
CA GLY A 505 -51.56 -4.55 -1.40
C GLY A 505 -51.84 -5.60 -2.47
N PHE A 506 -50.86 -6.42 -2.89
CA PHE A 506 -51.08 -7.45 -3.91
C PHE A 506 -51.76 -8.70 -3.34
N SER A 507 -52.83 -9.17 -4.00
CA SER A 507 -53.62 -10.34 -3.60
C SER A 507 -52.93 -11.69 -3.95
N TYR A 508 -53.19 -12.71 -3.13
CA TYR A 508 -52.56 -14.05 -3.02
C TYR A 508 -52.44 -14.95 -4.28
N SER A 509 -52.74 -14.48 -5.49
CA SER A 509 -52.77 -15.31 -6.69
C SER A 509 -51.99 -14.69 -7.86
N HIS A 510 -50.66 -14.57 -7.72
CA HIS A 510 -49.79 -14.19 -8.84
C HIS A 510 -48.66 -15.20 -9.05
N ALA A 511 -48.46 -15.57 -10.32
CA ALA A 511 -47.30 -16.36 -10.76
C ALA A 511 -46.04 -15.49 -10.62
N GLY A 512 -45.09 -15.90 -9.79
CA GLY A 512 -43.89 -15.12 -9.44
C GLY A 512 -43.66 -14.87 -7.95
N LEU A 513 -44.21 -15.71 -7.06
CA LEU A 513 -44.09 -15.62 -5.59
C LEU A 513 -42.65 -15.65 -5.03
N SER A 514 -41.61 -15.90 -5.86
CA SER A 514 -40.21 -16.03 -5.39
C SER A 514 -39.63 -14.74 -4.81
N ASN A 515 -40.07 -13.57 -5.29
CA ASN A 515 -39.48 -12.27 -4.93
C ASN A 515 -40.19 -11.50 -3.80
N ARG A 516 -41.23 -12.07 -3.17
CA ARG A 516 -42.07 -11.32 -2.21
C ARG A 516 -42.48 -12.20 -1.02
N LEU A 517 -42.13 -11.78 0.20
CA LEU A 517 -42.73 -12.35 1.41
C LEU A 517 -44.02 -11.63 1.79
N ALA A 518 -45.02 -12.41 2.15
CA ALA A 518 -46.14 -11.94 2.96
C ALA A 518 -45.59 -11.55 4.35
N ARG A 519 -45.68 -10.27 4.70
CA ARG A 519 -45.16 -9.64 5.93
C ARG A 519 -45.58 -10.30 7.26
N ASP A 520 -46.47 -11.30 7.24
CA ASP A 520 -47.16 -11.86 8.42
C ASP A 520 -46.93 -13.36 8.70
N ASN A 521 -46.08 -14.07 7.95
CA ASN A 521 -45.80 -15.47 8.24
C ASN A 521 -44.53 -15.62 9.10
N GLU A 522 -44.60 -16.41 10.18
CA GLU A 522 -43.38 -16.84 10.89
C GLU A 522 -42.44 -17.57 9.91
N LEU A 523 -41.19 -17.12 9.84
CA LEU A 523 -40.16 -17.73 9.03
C LEU A 523 -39.91 -19.17 9.50
N ARG A 524 -39.91 -20.12 8.55
CA ARG A 524 -39.62 -21.51 8.88
C ARG A 524 -38.16 -21.62 9.35
N GLU A 525 -37.90 -22.53 10.27
CA GLU A 525 -36.55 -22.70 10.82
C GLU A 525 -35.54 -23.06 9.71
N ASN A 526 -35.95 -23.84 8.71
CA ASN A 526 -35.14 -24.15 7.53
C ASN A 526 -34.74 -22.89 6.74
N ASP A 527 -35.61 -21.88 6.65
CA ASP A 527 -35.31 -20.63 5.93
C ASP A 527 -34.21 -19.86 6.70
N LYS A 528 -34.26 -19.85 8.04
CA LYS A 528 -33.23 -19.24 8.89
C LYS A 528 -31.89 -19.98 8.80
N GLU A 529 -31.90 -21.31 8.78
CA GLU A 529 -30.71 -22.13 8.60
C GLU A 529 -30.08 -21.89 7.22
N GLN A 530 -30.89 -21.80 6.17
CA GLN A 530 -30.42 -21.48 4.83
C GLN A 530 -29.73 -20.12 4.81
N LEU A 531 -30.33 -19.06 5.35
CA LEU A 531 -29.71 -17.73 5.43
C LEU A 531 -28.35 -17.76 6.15
N ARG A 532 -28.24 -18.50 7.26
CA ARG A 532 -26.96 -18.68 7.98
C ARG A 532 -25.94 -19.40 7.09
N ALA A 533 -26.35 -20.45 6.36
CA ALA A 533 -25.47 -21.16 5.44
C ALA A 533 -24.97 -20.23 4.32
N ILE A 534 -25.86 -19.43 3.71
CA ILE A 534 -25.47 -18.44 2.70
C ILE A 534 -24.43 -17.47 3.24
N CYS A 535 -24.67 -16.96 4.45
CA CYS A 535 -23.81 -15.99 5.09
C CYS A 535 -22.37 -16.49 5.34
N THR A 536 -22.21 -17.79 5.62
CA THR A 536 -20.88 -18.37 5.90
C THR A 536 -20.04 -18.64 4.65
N ARG A 537 -20.64 -18.59 3.45
CA ARG A 537 -19.91 -18.81 2.19
C ARG A 537 -18.93 -17.68 1.89
N ASP A 538 -17.87 -18.02 1.16
CA ASP A 538 -16.85 -17.05 0.78
C ASP A 538 -17.36 -16.02 -0.25
N PRO A 539 -16.74 -14.83 -0.35
CA PRO A 539 -17.14 -13.76 -1.26
C PRO A 539 -17.22 -14.13 -2.75
N LEU A 540 -16.45 -15.13 -3.18
CA LEU A 540 -16.38 -15.58 -4.57
C LEU A 540 -17.20 -16.85 -4.82
N SER A 541 -17.94 -17.32 -3.81
CA SER A 541 -18.90 -18.40 -4.00
C SER A 541 -20.06 -17.89 -4.83
N GLU A 542 -20.41 -18.63 -5.89
CA GLU A 542 -21.55 -18.30 -6.74
C GLU A 542 -22.86 -18.29 -5.93
N ILE A 543 -23.65 -17.23 -6.12
CA ILE A 543 -25.01 -17.11 -5.57
C ILE A 543 -25.98 -17.31 -6.74
N THR A 544 -26.79 -18.36 -6.66
CA THR A 544 -27.77 -18.67 -7.71
C THR A 544 -28.91 -17.64 -7.74
N GLU A 545 -29.58 -17.48 -8.87
CA GLU A 545 -30.72 -16.55 -8.97
C GLU A 545 -31.86 -16.90 -8.00
N GLN A 546 -32.07 -18.19 -7.70
CA GLN A 546 -33.04 -18.62 -6.68
C GLN A 546 -32.64 -18.15 -5.28
N GLU A 547 -31.34 -18.16 -4.97
CA GLU A 547 -30.82 -17.66 -3.71
C GLU A 547 -30.85 -16.14 -3.62
N LYS A 548 -30.65 -15.43 -4.73
CA LYS A 548 -30.81 -13.97 -4.79
C LYS A 548 -32.27 -13.57 -4.52
N ASP A 549 -33.22 -14.19 -5.23
CA ASP A 549 -34.66 -14.01 -5.00
C ASP A 549 -35.03 -14.33 -3.53
N PHE A 550 -34.46 -15.41 -2.97
CA PHE A 550 -34.64 -15.79 -1.57
C PHE A 550 -34.09 -14.74 -0.59
N LEU A 551 -32.86 -14.26 -0.79
CA LEU A 551 -32.27 -13.21 0.05
C LEU A 551 -33.08 -11.92 -0.02
N TRP A 552 -33.48 -11.51 -1.22
CA TRP A 552 -34.24 -10.28 -1.43
C TRP A 552 -35.65 -10.35 -0.82
N SER A 553 -36.34 -11.48 -0.97
CA SER A 553 -37.65 -11.69 -0.32
C SER A 553 -37.55 -11.65 1.21
N HIS A 554 -36.41 -12.06 1.78
CA HIS A 554 -36.13 -12.08 3.23
C HIS A 554 -35.34 -10.86 3.74
N ARG A 555 -35.15 -9.81 2.92
CA ARG A 555 -34.29 -8.64 3.19
C ARG A 555 -34.48 -7.97 4.55
N HIS A 556 -35.70 -7.94 5.08
CA HIS A 556 -35.99 -7.36 6.40
C HIS A 556 -35.48 -8.25 7.55
N TYR A 557 -35.54 -9.58 7.41
CA TYR A 557 -35.00 -10.50 8.41
C TYR A 557 -33.47 -10.55 8.37
N CYS A 558 -32.86 -10.33 7.19
CA CYS A 558 -31.40 -10.27 7.04
C CYS A 558 -30.73 -9.24 7.97
N VAL A 559 -31.45 -8.21 8.43
CA VAL A 559 -30.99 -7.25 9.45
C VAL A 559 -30.58 -7.95 10.76
N THR A 560 -31.16 -9.11 11.07
CA THR A 560 -30.81 -9.91 12.27
C THR A 560 -29.49 -10.68 12.13
N ILE A 561 -28.95 -10.79 10.90
CA ILE A 561 -27.67 -11.42 10.56
C ILE A 561 -26.83 -10.39 9.78
N PRO A 562 -26.32 -9.33 10.43
CA PRO A 562 -25.79 -8.15 9.73
C PRO A 562 -24.67 -8.45 8.74
N GLU A 563 -23.87 -9.49 9.01
CA GLU A 563 -22.78 -9.99 8.18
C GLU A 563 -23.22 -10.53 6.79
N ILE A 564 -24.52 -10.77 6.57
CA ILE A 564 -25.07 -11.24 5.29
C ILE A 564 -25.19 -10.12 4.25
N LEU A 565 -25.02 -8.85 4.67
CA LEU A 565 -25.21 -7.66 3.84
C LEU A 565 -24.50 -7.74 2.47
N PRO A 566 -23.24 -8.18 2.33
CA PRO A 566 -22.58 -8.26 1.03
C PRO A 566 -23.35 -9.17 0.05
N LYS A 567 -23.81 -10.33 0.52
CA LYS A 567 -24.59 -11.28 -0.29
C LYS A 567 -25.98 -10.72 -0.64
N LEU A 568 -26.61 -10.02 0.30
CA LEU A 568 -27.88 -9.35 0.06
C LEU A 568 -27.75 -8.23 -0.99
N LEU A 569 -26.66 -7.45 -0.97
CA LEU A 569 -26.40 -6.38 -1.94
C LEU A 569 -26.19 -6.91 -3.36
N LEU A 570 -25.53 -8.07 -3.51
CA LEU A 570 -25.40 -8.79 -4.79
C LEU A 570 -26.72 -9.41 -5.27
N SER A 571 -27.74 -9.46 -4.40
CA SER A 571 -29.07 -9.96 -4.74
C SER A 571 -30.03 -8.87 -5.21
N VAL A 572 -29.64 -7.60 -5.07
CA VAL A 572 -30.44 -6.44 -5.50
C VAL A 572 -30.39 -6.31 -7.00
N LYS A 573 -31.54 -6.08 -7.64
CA LYS A 573 -31.58 -5.66 -9.04
C LYS A 573 -31.24 -4.19 -9.14
N TRP A 574 -29.96 -3.89 -9.32
CA TRP A 574 -29.45 -2.51 -9.43
C TRP A 574 -29.98 -1.74 -10.65
N ASN A 575 -30.59 -2.42 -11.62
CA ASN A 575 -31.33 -1.84 -12.75
C ASN A 575 -32.83 -1.63 -12.45
N SER A 576 -33.23 -1.63 -11.18
CA SER A 576 -34.59 -1.31 -10.74
C SER A 576 -34.56 -0.32 -9.58
N ARG A 577 -35.05 0.90 -9.80
CA ARG A 577 -35.08 1.92 -8.74
C ARG A 577 -35.96 1.53 -7.55
N ASP A 578 -36.98 0.70 -7.77
CA ASP A 578 -37.91 0.23 -6.74
C ASP A 578 -37.20 -0.63 -5.70
N GLU A 579 -36.27 -1.50 -6.13
CA GLU A 579 -35.46 -2.33 -5.22
C GLU A 579 -34.33 -1.51 -4.59
N VAL A 580 -33.62 -0.69 -5.39
CA VAL A 580 -32.50 0.13 -4.90
C VAL A 580 -32.97 1.11 -3.81
N ALA A 581 -34.13 1.75 -3.97
CA ALA A 581 -34.67 2.67 -2.97
C ALA A 581 -34.97 1.96 -1.63
N GLN A 582 -35.50 0.74 -1.67
CA GLN A 582 -35.72 -0.08 -0.48
C GLN A 582 -34.39 -0.49 0.17
N MET A 583 -33.39 -0.86 -0.63
CA MET A 583 -32.06 -1.18 -0.12
C MET A 583 -31.40 0.02 0.55
N TYR A 584 -31.53 1.23 0.01
CA TYR A 584 -30.98 2.43 0.65
C TYR A 584 -31.57 2.67 2.04
N CYS A 585 -32.88 2.44 2.21
CA CYS A 585 -33.53 2.51 3.52
C CYS A 585 -32.99 1.43 4.49
N LEU A 586 -32.76 0.21 4.01
CA LEU A 586 -32.16 -0.86 4.82
C LEU A 586 -30.72 -0.51 5.24
N VAL A 587 -29.88 -0.03 4.31
CA VAL A 587 -28.47 0.32 4.56
C VAL A 587 -28.33 1.51 5.52
N LYS A 588 -29.25 2.48 5.44
CA LYS A 588 -29.29 3.64 6.34
C LYS A 588 -29.31 3.23 7.81
N ASP A 589 -30.14 2.24 8.14
CA ASP A 589 -30.35 1.76 9.52
C ASP A 589 -29.71 0.38 9.79
N TRP A 590 -28.85 -0.11 8.88
CA TRP A 590 -28.24 -1.43 9.01
C TRP A 590 -27.31 -1.50 10.23
N PRO A 591 -27.35 -2.59 11.03
CA PRO A 591 -26.43 -2.76 12.15
C PRO A 591 -24.98 -2.80 11.67
N PRO A 592 -24.04 -2.15 12.38
CA PRO A 592 -22.65 -2.15 11.95
C PRO A 592 -22.02 -3.54 12.01
N ILE A 593 -21.12 -3.81 11.07
CA ILE A 593 -20.38 -5.07 10.96
C ILE A 593 -18.89 -4.91 11.29
N LYS A 594 -18.14 -6.01 11.42
CA LYS A 594 -16.70 -5.96 11.71
C LYS A 594 -15.93 -5.29 10.57
N PRO A 595 -14.83 -4.57 10.85
CA PRO A 595 -14.03 -3.93 9.80
C PRO A 595 -13.57 -4.89 8.69
N GLU A 596 -13.15 -6.11 9.04
CA GLU A 596 -12.74 -7.14 8.07
C GLU A 596 -13.84 -7.56 7.09
N GLN A 597 -15.10 -7.42 7.49
CA GLN A 597 -16.28 -7.66 6.63
C GLN A 597 -16.66 -6.39 5.87
N ALA A 598 -16.66 -5.23 6.54
CA ALA A 598 -16.96 -3.94 5.91
C ALA A 598 -15.98 -3.59 4.77
N MET A 599 -14.73 -4.03 4.84
CA MET A 599 -13.75 -3.85 3.76
C MET A 599 -14.15 -4.53 2.43
N GLU A 600 -14.94 -5.61 2.46
CA GLU A 600 -15.51 -6.23 1.25
C GLU A 600 -16.33 -5.20 0.46
N LEU A 601 -17.13 -4.39 1.17
CA LEU A 601 -18.00 -3.37 0.61
C LEU A 601 -17.26 -2.16 0.02
N LEU A 602 -15.93 -2.16 0.04
CA LEU A 602 -15.07 -1.15 -0.58
C LEU A 602 -14.36 -1.66 -1.84
N ASP A 603 -14.50 -2.93 -2.21
CA ASP A 603 -13.94 -3.47 -3.45
C ASP A 603 -14.73 -3.05 -4.71
N CYS A 604 -14.31 -3.49 -5.89
CA CYS A 604 -14.92 -3.09 -7.15
C CYS A 604 -16.36 -3.61 -7.40
N ASN A 605 -16.86 -4.56 -6.61
CA ASN A 605 -18.23 -5.08 -6.74
C ASN A 605 -19.27 -4.15 -6.10
N TYR A 606 -18.86 -3.31 -5.15
CA TYR A 606 -19.76 -2.43 -4.40
C TYR A 606 -19.44 -0.95 -4.68
N PRO A 607 -19.83 -0.40 -5.85
CA PRO A 607 -19.51 0.98 -6.21
C PRO A 607 -20.48 2.01 -5.59
N ASP A 608 -21.58 1.56 -4.98
CA ASP A 608 -22.67 2.41 -4.52
C ASP A 608 -22.25 3.33 -3.34
N PRO A 609 -22.53 4.65 -3.40
CA PRO A 609 -22.12 5.58 -2.35
C PRO A 609 -22.75 5.33 -0.98
N MET A 610 -23.99 4.82 -0.90
CA MET A 610 -24.65 4.53 0.37
C MET A 610 -24.03 3.30 1.04
N VAL A 611 -23.72 2.27 0.24
CA VAL A 611 -22.99 1.07 0.67
C VAL A 611 -21.58 1.42 1.16
N ARG A 612 -20.81 2.16 0.35
CA ARG A 612 -19.45 2.60 0.72
C ARG A 612 -19.46 3.51 1.93
N GLY A 613 -20.45 4.40 2.04
CA GLY A 613 -20.65 5.23 3.21
C GLY A 613 -20.92 4.41 4.47
N PHE A 614 -21.72 3.34 4.40
CA PHE A 614 -21.90 2.40 5.51
C PHE A 614 -20.59 1.70 5.89
N ALA A 615 -19.82 1.25 4.91
CA ALA A 615 -18.53 0.61 5.14
C ALA A 615 -17.58 1.54 5.90
N VAL A 616 -17.43 2.80 5.46
CA VAL A 616 -16.60 3.80 6.13
C VAL A 616 -17.07 4.07 7.56
N ARG A 617 -18.38 4.17 7.82
CA ARG A 617 -18.91 4.31 9.20
C ARG A 617 -18.52 3.13 10.10
N CYS A 618 -18.47 1.91 9.57
CA CYS A 618 -17.98 0.74 10.31
C CYS A 618 -16.48 0.87 10.61
N LEU A 619 -15.67 1.34 9.65
CA LEU A 619 -14.24 1.57 9.87
C LEU A 619 -13.99 2.67 10.91
N GLU A 620 -14.70 3.80 10.83
CA GLU A 620 -14.58 4.91 11.77
C GLU A 620 -14.83 4.48 13.22
N LYS A 621 -15.80 3.57 13.42
CA LYS A 621 -16.21 3.13 14.75
C LYS A 621 -15.35 1.98 15.32
N TYR A 622 -14.93 1.03 14.49
CA TYR A 622 -14.33 -0.23 14.98
C TYR A 622 -12.92 -0.52 14.47
N LEU A 623 -12.45 0.14 13.40
CA LEU A 623 -11.10 -0.09 12.89
C LEU A 623 -10.07 0.66 13.77
N THR A 624 -9.33 -0.11 14.55
CA THR A 624 -8.22 0.42 15.38
C THR A 624 -7.07 0.90 14.50
N ASP A 625 -6.23 1.80 15.00
CA ASP A 625 -5.04 2.28 14.29
C ASP A 625 -4.03 1.15 13.98
N ASP A 626 -4.02 0.09 14.80
CA ASP A 626 -3.24 -1.14 14.56
C ASP A 626 -3.75 -1.88 13.31
N LYS A 627 -5.06 -2.15 13.25
CA LYS A 627 -5.68 -2.81 12.10
C LYS A 627 -5.67 -1.94 10.84
N LEU A 628 -5.86 -0.63 10.99
CA LEU A 628 -5.73 0.32 9.88
C LEU A 628 -4.31 0.29 9.31
N SER A 629 -3.28 0.32 10.15
CA SER A 629 -1.89 0.17 9.69
C SER A 629 -1.66 -1.18 9.01
N GLN A 630 -2.31 -2.25 9.49
CA GLN A 630 -2.20 -3.59 8.91
C GLN A 630 -2.87 -3.71 7.54
N TYR A 631 -3.99 -3.03 7.28
CA TYR A 631 -4.76 -3.10 6.03
C TYR A 631 -4.61 -1.85 5.14
N LEU A 632 -3.66 -0.96 5.45
CA LEU A 632 -3.52 0.34 4.80
C LEU A 632 -3.27 0.22 3.29
N ILE A 633 -2.53 -0.79 2.85
CA ILE A 633 -2.25 -1.04 1.42
C ILE A 633 -3.58 -1.21 0.67
N GLN A 634 -4.44 -2.12 1.13
CA GLN A 634 -5.75 -2.37 0.53
C GLN A 634 -6.63 -1.13 0.55
N LEU A 635 -6.66 -0.41 1.68
CA LEU A 635 -7.47 0.80 1.82
C LEU A 635 -7.02 1.93 0.89
N VAL A 636 -5.72 2.04 0.60
CA VAL A 636 -5.20 2.97 -0.43
C VAL A 636 -5.56 2.47 -1.84
N GLN A 637 -5.51 1.17 -2.10
CA GLN A 637 -5.86 0.63 -3.42
C GLN A 637 -7.34 0.83 -3.78
N VAL A 638 -8.25 0.64 -2.83
CA VAL A 638 -9.69 0.79 -3.10
C VAL A 638 -10.12 2.24 -3.37
N LEU A 639 -9.28 3.23 -3.06
CA LEU A 639 -9.50 4.63 -3.48
C LEU A 639 -9.57 4.78 -5.01
N LYS A 640 -9.04 3.81 -5.76
CA LYS A 640 -9.09 3.77 -7.22
C LYS A 640 -10.48 3.42 -7.76
N TYR A 641 -11.30 2.79 -6.93
CA TYR A 641 -12.69 2.43 -7.27
C TYR A 641 -13.70 3.50 -6.89
N GLU A 642 -13.30 4.48 -6.09
CA GLU A 642 -14.15 5.63 -5.77
C GLU A 642 -14.45 6.45 -7.03
N GLN A 643 -15.74 6.73 -7.27
CA GLN A 643 -16.17 7.43 -8.49
C GLN A 643 -15.62 8.86 -8.56
N TYR A 644 -15.49 9.53 -7.40
CA TYR A 644 -15.15 10.95 -7.29
C TYR A 644 -13.94 11.17 -6.37
N LEU A 645 -13.25 12.29 -6.56
CA LEU A 645 -12.10 12.70 -5.76
C LEU A 645 -12.46 12.91 -4.29
N ASP A 646 -13.57 13.60 -4.04
CA ASP A 646 -14.08 13.86 -2.69
C ASP A 646 -15.11 12.78 -2.31
N ASN A 647 -14.76 11.95 -1.32
CA ASN A 647 -15.61 10.90 -0.79
C ASN A 647 -15.24 10.60 0.68
N LEU A 648 -16.11 9.84 1.37
CA LEU A 648 -15.97 9.56 2.79
C LEU A 648 -14.70 8.77 3.13
N LEU A 649 -14.27 7.84 2.26
CA LEU A 649 -13.09 7.01 2.51
C LEU A 649 -11.80 7.85 2.44
N VAL A 650 -11.69 8.74 1.44
CA VAL A 650 -10.55 9.68 1.33
C VAL A 650 -10.46 10.57 2.58
N ARG A 651 -11.60 11.13 3.02
CA ARG A 651 -11.66 11.98 4.22
C ARG A 651 -11.25 11.22 5.48
N PHE A 652 -11.74 9.99 5.65
CA PHE A 652 -11.37 9.12 6.77
C PHE A 652 -9.87 8.82 6.80
N LEU A 653 -9.30 8.36 5.68
CA LEU A 653 -7.89 7.98 5.60
C LEU A 653 -6.97 9.20 5.80
N LEU A 654 -7.31 10.35 5.21
CA LEU A 654 -6.54 11.57 5.40
C LEU A 654 -6.57 12.03 6.87
N LYS A 655 -7.74 12.00 7.52
CA LYS A 655 -7.88 12.34 8.93
C LYS A 655 -7.01 11.43 9.81
N LYS A 656 -7.03 10.11 9.55
CA LYS A 656 -6.19 9.13 10.27
C LYS A 656 -4.70 9.34 10.02
N ALA A 657 -4.30 9.59 8.78
CA ALA A 657 -2.92 9.89 8.41
C ALA A 657 -2.39 11.16 9.11
N LEU A 658 -3.24 12.18 9.28
CA LEU A 658 -2.89 13.44 9.92
C LEU A 658 -3.04 13.44 11.46
N THR A 659 -3.58 12.37 12.05
CA THR A 659 -3.71 12.22 13.51
C THR A 659 -2.79 11.15 14.08
N ASN A 660 -2.15 10.34 13.23
CA ASN A 660 -1.19 9.32 13.60
C ASN A 660 -0.03 9.29 12.58
N GLN A 661 1.16 9.79 12.96
CA GLN A 661 2.28 9.96 12.03
C GLN A 661 2.83 8.62 11.50
N ARG A 662 2.65 7.50 12.23
CA ARG A 662 3.00 6.16 11.73
C ARG A 662 2.11 5.76 10.56
N ILE A 663 0.81 6.02 10.65
CA ILE A 663 -0.14 5.82 9.53
C ILE A 663 0.19 6.80 8.41
N GLY A 664 0.40 8.08 8.73
CA GLY A 664 0.75 9.11 7.75
C GLY A 664 2.01 8.80 6.94
N HIS A 665 3.02 8.23 7.58
CA HIS A 665 4.26 7.78 6.92
C HIS A 665 4.00 6.76 5.81
N PHE A 666 3.29 5.68 6.11
CA PHE A 666 3.00 4.64 5.10
C PHE A 666 1.93 5.08 4.11
N PHE A 667 0.96 5.89 4.53
CA PHE A 667 -0.01 6.53 3.64
C PHE A 667 0.70 7.36 2.57
N PHE A 668 1.68 8.19 2.96
CA PHE A 668 2.53 8.92 2.04
C PHE A 668 3.25 7.99 1.06
N TRP A 669 3.97 6.97 1.56
CA TRP A 669 4.78 6.10 0.70
C TRP A 669 3.95 5.25 -0.26
N HIS A 670 2.78 4.74 0.16
CA HIS A 670 1.88 3.97 -0.71
C HIS A 670 1.28 4.83 -1.84
N LEU A 671 0.90 6.08 -1.56
CA LEU A 671 0.45 7.02 -2.59
C LEU A 671 1.61 7.42 -3.51
N LYS A 672 2.77 7.78 -2.91
CA LYS A 672 3.96 8.24 -3.63
C LYS A 672 4.50 7.17 -4.57
N SER A 673 4.49 5.90 -4.17
CA SER A 673 4.96 4.79 -5.00
C SER A 673 4.20 4.66 -6.32
N GLU A 674 2.95 5.11 -6.38
CA GLU A 674 2.08 4.99 -7.55
C GLU A 674 1.94 6.28 -8.38
N MET A 675 2.66 7.35 -8.03
CA MET A 675 2.63 8.61 -8.80
C MET A 675 3.10 8.49 -10.25
N HIS A 676 3.86 7.44 -10.57
CA HIS A 676 4.25 7.10 -11.95
C HIS A 676 3.05 6.63 -12.80
N ASN A 677 2.05 6.00 -12.17
CA ASN A 677 0.88 5.45 -12.83
C ASN A 677 -0.15 6.55 -13.16
N LYS A 678 -0.32 6.82 -14.45
CA LYS A 678 -1.20 7.91 -14.95
C LYS A 678 -2.68 7.72 -14.65
N THR A 679 -3.12 6.50 -14.35
CA THR A 679 -4.51 6.23 -13.95
C THR A 679 -4.87 6.88 -12.62
N VAL A 680 -3.88 7.11 -11.73
CA VAL A 680 -4.10 7.62 -10.37
C VAL A 680 -3.30 8.87 -10.03
N SER A 681 -2.34 9.27 -10.87
CA SER A 681 -1.41 10.36 -10.56
C SER A 681 -2.09 11.67 -10.17
N GLN A 682 -3.24 12.02 -10.77
CA GLN A 682 -3.98 13.22 -10.37
C GLN A 682 -4.63 13.05 -8.99
N ARG A 683 -5.39 11.98 -8.77
CA ARG A 683 -6.07 11.69 -7.49
C ARG A 683 -5.06 11.61 -6.34
N PHE A 684 -4.00 10.82 -6.50
CA PHE A 684 -2.99 10.61 -5.47
C PHE A 684 -2.13 11.86 -5.28
N GLY A 685 -1.84 12.62 -6.34
CA GLY A 685 -1.12 13.88 -6.24
C GLY A 685 -1.88 14.94 -5.45
N LEU A 686 -3.19 15.08 -5.69
CA LEU A 686 -4.06 16.00 -4.94
C LEU A 686 -4.19 15.58 -3.47
N LEU A 687 -4.31 14.29 -3.20
CA LEU A 687 -4.37 13.76 -1.84
C LEU A 687 -3.05 13.96 -1.09
N LEU A 688 -1.91 13.70 -1.75
CA LEU A 688 -0.59 13.99 -1.19
C LEU A 688 -0.39 15.50 -0.95
N GLU A 689 -0.90 16.38 -1.82
CA GLU A 689 -0.88 17.84 -1.58
C GLU A 689 -1.55 18.16 -0.25
N SER A 690 -2.76 17.65 -0.02
CA SER A 690 -3.51 17.89 1.22
C SER A 690 -2.81 17.34 2.47
N TYR A 691 -2.20 16.14 2.38
CA TYR A 691 -1.44 15.54 3.46
C TYR A 691 -0.17 16.35 3.77
N CYS A 692 0.65 16.65 2.75
CA CYS A 692 1.91 17.38 2.93
C CYS A 692 1.70 18.80 3.45
N ARG A 693 0.57 19.45 3.13
CA ARG A 693 0.20 20.75 3.72
C ARG A 693 -0.08 20.69 5.23
N ALA A 694 -0.54 19.56 5.73
CA ALA A 694 -1.07 19.44 7.09
C ALA A 694 -0.28 18.50 8.00
N CYS A 695 0.69 17.72 7.50
CA CYS A 695 1.47 16.77 8.29
C CYS A 695 2.54 17.43 9.19
N GLY A 696 2.66 18.75 9.16
CA GLY A 696 3.55 19.51 10.03
C GLY A 696 5.02 19.34 9.65
N MET A 697 5.91 19.31 10.65
CA MET A 697 7.35 19.14 10.42
C MET A 697 7.74 17.78 9.84
N TYR A 698 6.82 16.82 9.79
CA TYR A 698 7.10 15.53 9.15
C TYR A 698 7.36 15.66 7.64
N LEU A 699 6.83 16.71 6.97
CA LEU A 699 7.14 17.00 5.57
C LEU A 699 8.66 17.11 5.32
N LYS A 700 9.40 17.73 6.25
CA LYS A 700 10.86 17.86 6.13
C LYS A 700 11.56 16.51 6.24
N HIS A 701 11.09 15.63 7.12
CA HIS A 701 11.63 14.28 7.26
C HIS A 701 11.35 13.44 6.01
N LEU A 702 10.13 13.54 5.45
CA LEU A 702 9.77 12.90 4.19
C LEU A 702 10.61 13.41 3.02
N ASN A 703 10.85 14.72 2.93
CA ASN A 703 11.72 15.29 1.89
C ASN A 703 13.14 14.74 1.97
N ARG A 704 13.72 14.61 3.18
CA ARG A 704 15.04 13.97 3.33
C ARG A 704 15.04 12.50 2.90
N GLN A 705 13.98 11.76 3.20
CA GLN A 705 13.84 10.39 2.72
C GLN A 705 13.73 10.34 1.19
N VAL A 706 12.90 11.19 0.59
CA VAL A 706 12.72 11.26 -0.88
C VAL A 706 14.04 11.60 -1.56
N GLU A 707 14.79 12.58 -1.04
CA GLU A 707 16.11 12.94 -1.54
C GLU A 707 17.09 11.76 -1.50
N ALA A 708 17.17 11.05 -0.37
CA ALA A 708 17.99 9.86 -0.22
C ALA A 708 17.64 8.79 -1.27
N MET A 709 16.34 8.55 -1.49
CA MET A 709 15.87 7.55 -2.47
C MET A 709 16.23 7.96 -3.90
N GLU A 710 16.09 9.24 -4.25
CA GLU A 710 16.44 9.77 -5.58
C GLU A 710 17.94 9.61 -5.87
N LYS A 711 18.83 9.85 -4.90
CA LYS A 711 20.27 9.59 -5.03
C LYS A 711 20.54 8.10 -5.29
N LEU A 712 19.85 7.19 -4.59
CA LEU A 712 20.00 5.74 -4.80
C LEU A 712 19.44 5.27 -6.16
N ILE A 713 18.32 5.84 -6.61
CA ILE A 713 17.75 5.57 -7.94
C ILE A 713 18.76 5.97 -9.01
N ASN A 714 19.25 7.22 -8.99
CA ASN A 714 20.21 7.70 -9.99
C ASN A 714 21.51 6.87 -10.00
N LEU A 715 22.04 6.55 -8.81
CA LEU A 715 23.25 5.73 -8.68
C LEU A 715 23.07 4.33 -9.26
N THR A 716 21.93 3.68 -9.01
CA THR A 716 21.64 2.36 -9.56
C THR A 716 21.32 2.38 -11.05
N ASP A 717 20.72 3.44 -11.57
CA ASP A 717 20.49 3.62 -13.01
C ASP A 717 21.82 3.71 -13.78
N ILE A 718 22.79 4.48 -13.26
CA ILE A 718 24.16 4.53 -13.84
C ILE A 718 24.80 3.14 -13.83
N LEU A 719 24.68 2.40 -12.72
CA LEU A 719 25.22 1.03 -12.61
C LEU A 719 24.59 0.06 -13.62
N LYS A 720 23.28 0.22 -13.89
CA LYS A 720 22.50 -0.65 -14.78
C LYS A 720 22.62 -0.28 -16.26
N GLN A 721 22.99 0.97 -16.58
CA GLN A 721 23.06 1.47 -17.95
C GLN A 721 24.52 1.65 -18.38
N GLU A 722 25.24 2.60 -17.79
CA GLU A 722 26.58 3.02 -18.22
C GLU A 722 27.66 2.04 -17.76
N LYS A 723 27.51 1.45 -16.57
CA LYS A 723 28.49 0.51 -15.98
C LYS A 723 28.09 -0.95 -16.12
N LYS A 724 27.08 -1.27 -16.92
CA LYS A 724 26.47 -2.62 -16.98
C LYS A 724 27.45 -3.74 -17.35
N ASP A 725 28.37 -3.44 -18.27
CA ASP A 725 29.35 -4.38 -18.84
C ASP A 725 30.66 -4.42 -18.04
N GLU A 726 30.80 -3.55 -17.04
CA GLU A 726 31.97 -3.48 -16.18
C GLU A 726 31.99 -4.62 -15.15
N THR A 727 33.20 -5.03 -14.76
CA THR A 727 33.37 -6.03 -13.69
C THR A 727 32.86 -5.50 -12.36
N GLN A 728 32.42 -6.41 -11.47
CA GLN A 728 31.97 -6.07 -10.11
C GLN A 728 33.00 -5.22 -9.34
N LYS A 729 34.29 -5.46 -9.56
CA LYS A 729 35.39 -4.70 -8.93
C LYS A 729 35.39 -3.22 -9.36
N VAL A 730 35.18 -2.96 -10.66
CA VAL A 730 35.11 -1.60 -11.20
C VAL A 730 33.83 -0.90 -10.73
N GLN A 731 32.69 -1.60 -10.76
CA GLN A 731 31.42 -1.09 -10.24
C GLN A 731 31.50 -0.73 -8.74
N MET A 732 32.13 -1.58 -7.92
CA MET A 732 32.36 -1.30 -6.50
C MET A 732 33.25 -0.09 -6.25
N LYS A 733 34.31 0.09 -7.05
CA LYS A 733 35.15 1.29 -6.97
C LYS A 733 34.34 2.55 -7.27
N PHE A 734 33.52 2.51 -8.31
CA PHE A 734 32.60 3.61 -8.66
C PHE A 734 31.60 3.89 -7.53
N LEU A 735 30.95 2.86 -6.97
CA LEU A 735 30.02 3.00 -5.85
C LEU A 735 30.65 3.76 -4.68
N VAL A 736 31.82 3.30 -4.22
CA VAL A 736 32.52 3.91 -3.07
C VAL A 736 32.96 5.34 -3.39
N GLU A 737 33.41 5.62 -4.61
CA GLU A 737 33.80 6.97 -5.03
C GLU A 737 32.60 7.93 -5.02
N GLN A 738 31.44 7.51 -5.55
CA GLN A 738 30.22 8.33 -5.53
C GLN A 738 29.69 8.54 -4.12
N MET A 739 29.59 7.48 -3.32
CA MET A 739 29.06 7.56 -1.96
C MET A 739 29.93 8.41 -1.03
N ARG A 740 31.24 8.58 -1.30
CA ARG A 740 32.13 9.46 -0.54
C ARG A 740 31.95 10.95 -0.86
N ARG A 741 31.23 11.31 -1.92
CA ARG A 741 31.03 12.72 -2.27
C ARG A 741 30.17 13.42 -1.22
N PRO A 742 30.42 14.70 -0.93
CA PRO A 742 29.68 15.44 0.11
C PRO A 742 28.16 15.42 -0.11
N ASP A 743 27.68 15.51 -1.35
CA ASP A 743 26.26 15.50 -1.67
C ASP A 743 25.58 14.16 -1.41
N PHE A 744 26.30 13.05 -1.59
CA PHE A 744 25.80 11.72 -1.19
C PHE A 744 25.84 11.52 0.32
N MET A 745 26.92 11.94 0.98
CA MET A 745 27.07 11.80 2.44
C MET A 745 26.01 12.62 3.21
N ASP A 746 25.66 13.80 2.73
CA ASP A 746 24.63 14.64 3.36
C ASP A 746 23.22 14.09 3.14
N ALA A 747 22.93 13.62 1.91
CA ALA A 747 21.61 13.08 1.56
C ALA A 747 21.35 11.69 2.18
N LEU A 748 22.37 10.83 2.25
CA LEU A 748 22.24 9.43 2.71
C LEU A 748 22.57 9.22 4.19
N GLN A 749 22.77 10.26 5.00
CA GLN A 749 23.03 10.12 6.44
C GLN A 749 22.12 10.99 7.29
N GLY A 750 21.81 10.54 8.49
CA GLY A 750 21.02 11.28 9.48
C GLY A 750 19.56 11.46 9.11
N PHE A 751 18.89 10.44 8.55
CA PHE A 751 17.47 10.49 8.18
C PHE A 751 16.71 9.28 8.76
N LEU A 752 15.38 9.25 8.65
CA LEU A 752 14.57 8.13 9.16
C LEU A 752 14.44 7.03 8.11
N SER A 753 14.47 5.77 8.52
CA SER A 753 14.24 4.64 7.61
C SER A 753 12.81 4.65 7.06
N PRO A 754 12.59 4.58 5.73
CA PRO A 754 11.25 4.45 5.18
C PRO A 754 10.56 3.13 5.53
N LEU A 755 11.31 2.07 5.87
CA LEU A 755 10.74 0.79 6.30
C LEU A 755 10.14 0.86 7.71
N ASN A 756 10.74 1.67 8.59
CA ASN A 756 10.23 1.92 9.93
C ASN A 756 10.75 3.29 10.43
N PRO A 757 9.90 4.32 10.53
CA PRO A 757 10.34 5.66 10.89
C PRO A 757 10.83 5.78 12.35
N ALA A 758 10.60 4.77 13.20
CA ALA A 758 11.21 4.71 14.54
C ALA A 758 12.71 4.39 14.51
N HIS A 759 13.24 3.93 13.36
CA HIS A 759 14.66 3.64 13.17
C HIS A 759 15.35 4.81 12.47
N GLN A 760 16.23 5.49 13.19
CA GLN A 760 17.11 6.49 12.61
C GLN A 760 18.28 5.83 11.87
N LEU A 761 18.66 6.40 10.74
CA LEU A 761 19.81 6.01 9.93
C LEU A 761 20.89 7.08 10.10
N GLY A 762 21.93 6.78 10.88
CA GLY A 762 23.04 7.67 11.20
C GLY A 762 24.07 7.74 10.09
N ASN A 763 25.35 7.57 10.44
CA ASN A 763 26.44 7.58 9.46
C ASN A 763 26.44 6.28 8.63
N LEU A 764 26.85 6.39 7.37
CA LEU A 764 27.05 5.25 6.49
C LEU A 764 28.35 4.51 6.85
N ARG A 765 28.25 3.20 6.99
CA ARG A 765 29.40 2.29 7.12
C ARG A 765 29.81 1.80 5.74
N LEU A 766 30.55 2.64 5.02
CA LEU A 766 30.91 2.41 3.61
C LEU A 766 31.68 1.11 3.39
N GLU A 767 32.41 0.62 4.39
CA GLU A 767 33.12 -0.65 4.35
C GLU A 767 32.21 -1.88 4.27
N GLU A 768 30.98 -1.77 4.77
CA GLU A 768 29.95 -2.83 4.71
C GLU A 768 28.98 -2.64 3.52
N CYS A 769 28.98 -1.45 2.92
CA CYS A 769 28.14 -1.14 1.75
C CYS A 769 28.66 -1.83 0.49
N ARG A 770 27.78 -2.51 -0.26
CA ARG A 770 28.18 -3.29 -1.43
C ARG A 770 27.08 -3.49 -2.45
N ILE A 771 27.47 -3.71 -3.70
CA ILE A 771 26.57 -4.19 -4.76
C ILE A 771 26.43 -5.71 -4.61
N MET A 772 25.21 -6.23 -4.56
CA MET A 772 24.94 -7.67 -4.51
C MET A 772 25.14 -8.31 -5.90
N SER A 773 25.44 -9.60 -5.94
CA SER A 773 25.76 -10.34 -7.18
C SER A 773 24.56 -10.63 -8.10
N SER A 774 23.34 -10.23 -7.71
CA SER A 774 22.14 -10.42 -8.52
C SER A 774 22.17 -9.58 -9.80
N ALA A 775 21.54 -10.07 -10.88
CA ALA A 775 21.49 -9.40 -12.18
C ALA A 775 20.90 -7.97 -12.12
N LYS A 776 20.01 -7.71 -11.17
CA LYS A 776 19.38 -6.39 -10.96
C LYS A 776 20.26 -5.42 -10.16
N ARG A 777 21.48 -5.83 -9.78
CA ARG A 777 22.46 -5.05 -9.00
C ARG A 777 21.88 -4.36 -7.74
N PRO A 778 21.18 -5.07 -6.83
CA PRO A 778 20.71 -4.46 -5.58
C PRO A 778 21.88 -3.91 -4.75
N LEU A 779 21.64 -2.82 -4.03
CA LEU A 779 22.60 -2.24 -3.10
C LEU A 779 22.32 -2.74 -1.69
N TRP A 780 23.33 -3.32 -1.04
CA TRP A 780 23.36 -3.56 0.39
C TRP A 780 23.92 -2.32 1.07
N LEU A 781 23.09 -1.66 1.88
CA LEU A 781 23.44 -0.42 2.56
C LEU A 781 23.43 -0.66 4.08
N ASN A 782 24.39 -0.06 4.78
CA ASN A 782 24.60 -0.24 6.21
C ASN A 782 24.83 1.11 6.88
N TRP A 783 24.00 1.41 7.88
CA TRP A 783 24.08 2.63 8.68
C TRP A 783 24.31 2.32 10.15
N GLU A 784 25.04 3.19 10.83
CA GLU A 784 25.07 3.25 12.29
C GLU A 784 23.69 3.65 12.82
N ASN A 785 23.28 3.03 13.94
CA ASN A 785 22.13 3.48 14.71
C ASN A 785 22.60 4.58 15.70
N PRO A 786 22.16 5.84 15.52
CA PRO A 786 22.64 6.96 16.33
C PRO A 786 22.02 7.02 17.74
N ASP A 787 21.07 6.13 18.09
CA ASP A 787 20.48 6.12 19.42
C ASP A 787 21.54 5.86 20.52
N ILE A 788 21.42 6.59 21.62
CA ILE A 788 22.36 6.51 22.76
C ILE A 788 22.40 5.13 23.41
N MET A 789 21.39 4.28 23.20
CA MET A 789 21.30 2.90 23.68
C MET A 789 21.29 1.88 22.52
N SER A 790 21.87 2.21 21.36
CA SER A 790 21.87 1.35 20.17
C SER A 790 22.44 -0.05 20.42
N GLU A 791 23.36 -0.21 21.38
CA GLU A 791 23.94 -1.50 21.76
C GLU A 791 22.93 -2.50 22.35
N LEU A 792 21.77 -2.02 22.82
CA LEU A 792 20.72 -2.84 23.43
C LEU A 792 19.66 -3.34 22.43
N LEU A 793 19.70 -2.88 21.18
CA LEU A 793 18.77 -3.29 20.12
C LEU A 793 19.51 -3.74 18.86
N PHE A 794 20.17 -2.81 18.16
CA PHE A 794 21.10 -3.07 17.07
C PHE A 794 21.98 -1.82 16.85
N GLN A 795 23.29 -2.04 16.68
CA GLN A 795 24.24 -0.95 16.38
C GLN A 795 24.27 -0.59 14.89
N ASN A 796 23.91 -1.53 14.02
CA ASN A 796 23.90 -1.32 12.57
C ASN A 796 22.51 -1.66 12.01
N ASN A 797 22.00 -0.78 11.17
CA ASN A 797 20.78 -0.95 10.40
C ASN A 797 21.13 -1.25 8.94
N GLU A 798 20.63 -2.37 8.42
CA GLU A 798 21.00 -2.90 7.11
C GLU A 798 19.76 -3.03 6.24
N ILE A 799 19.80 -2.43 5.05
CA ILE A 799 18.67 -2.39 4.11
C ILE A 799 19.20 -2.69 2.71
N ILE A 800 18.45 -3.51 1.97
CA ILE A 800 18.67 -3.72 0.55
C ILE A 800 17.81 -2.71 -0.21
N PHE A 801 18.46 -1.86 -1.01
CA PHE A 801 17.80 -1.04 -2.02
C PHE A 801 17.81 -1.77 -3.35
N LYS A 802 16.65 -1.96 -3.97
CA LYS A 802 16.49 -2.74 -5.20
C LYS A 802 15.77 -1.91 -6.26
N ASN A 803 16.41 -1.73 -7.41
CA ASN A 803 15.88 -1.03 -8.58
C ASN A 803 15.77 -1.99 -9.77
N GLY A 804 14.55 -2.31 -10.18
CA GLY A 804 14.24 -3.04 -11.41
C GLY A 804 13.29 -4.24 -11.25
N ASP A 805 12.70 -4.47 -10.08
CA ASP A 805 11.68 -5.49 -9.83
C ASP A 805 10.48 -4.87 -9.10
N ASP A 806 9.26 -5.30 -9.43
CA ASP A 806 8.03 -4.83 -8.77
C ASP A 806 7.87 -5.46 -7.38
N LEU A 807 8.14 -4.69 -6.33
CA LEU A 807 8.07 -5.17 -4.94
C LEU A 807 6.65 -5.19 -4.36
N ARG A 808 5.62 -4.75 -5.08
CA ARG A 808 4.24 -4.74 -4.57
C ARG A 808 3.73 -6.16 -4.30
N GLN A 809 4.18 -7.14 -5.09
CA GLN A 809 3.84 -8.54 -4.87
C GLN A 809 4.47 -9.11 -3.59
N ASP A 810 5.76 -8.83 -3.36
CA ASP A 810 6.45 -9.21 -2.12
C ASP A 810 5.80 -8.52 -0.91
N MET A 811 5.45 -7.24 -1.01
CA MET A 811 4.74 -6.51 0.05
C MET A 811 3.42 -7.18 0.43
N LEU A 812 2.58 -7.51 -0.55
CA LEU A 812 1.30 -8.19 -0.30
C LEU A 812 1.54 -9.57 0.32
N THR A 813 2.48 -10.35 -0.21
CA THR A 813 2.79 -11.69 0.31
C THR A 813 3.27 -11.64 1.76
N LEU A 814 4.18 -10.72 2.09
CA LEU A 814 4.71 -10.52 3.45
C LEU A 814 3.62 -10.04 4.42
N GLN A 815 2.72 -9.17 3.95
CA GLN A 815 1.55 -8.74 4.73
C GLN A 815 0.62 -9.91 5.03
N ILE A 816 0.32 -10.75 4.03
CA ILE A 816 -0.52 -11.93 4.18
C ILE A 816 0.12 -12.94 5.14
N ILE A 817 1.44 -13.19 5.03
CA ILE A 817 2.19 -14.01 5.97
C ILE A 817 2.08 -13.48 7.40
N ARG A 818 2.18 -12.16 7.61
CA ARG A 818 2.00 -11.52 8.92
C ARG A 818 0.59 -11.73 9.48
N ILE A 819 -0.44 -11.64 8.63
CA ILE A 819 -1.83 -11.90 9.02
C ILE A 819 -2.03 -13.37 9.40
N MET A 820 -1.49 -14.30 8.62
CA MET A 820 -1.51 -15.74 8.92
C MET A 820 -0.85 -16.03 10.27
N GLU A 821 0.33 -15.46 10.52
CA GLU A 821 1.02 -15.58 11.81
C GLU A 821 0.15 -15.08 12.97
N ASN A 822 -0.46 -13.90 12.85
CA ASN A 822 -1.32 -13.35 13.90
C ASN A 822 -2.54 -14.25 14.17
N ILE A 823 -3.15 -14.83 13.13
CA ILE A 823 -4.28 -15.79 13.29
C ILE A 823 -3.81 -17.03 14.05
N TRP A 824 -2.69 -17.64 13.64
CA TRP A 824 -2.15 -18.83 14.32
C TRP A 824 -1.78 -18.55 15.78
N GLN A 825 -1.07 -17.45 16.03
CA GLN A 825 -0.67 -17.05 17.38
C GLN A 825 -1.89 -16.81 18.29
N ASN A 826 -2.92 -16.13 17.80
CA ASN A 826 -4.13 -15.89 18.59
C ASN A 826 -4.94 -17.17 18.86
N GLN A 827 -4.85 -18.17 17.99
CA GLN A 827 -5.43 -19.51 18.22
C GLN A 827 -4.54 -20.44 19.05
N GLY A 828 -3.39 -19.96 19.55
CA GLY A 828 -2.48 -20.73 20.40
C GLY A 828 -1.48 -21.63 19.65
N LEU A 829 -1.34 -21.46 18.34
CA LEU A 829 -0.34 -22.13 17.52
C LEU A 829 0.89 -21.24 17.37
N ASP A 830 1.96 -21.55 18.11
CA ASP A 830 3.24 -20.84 17.98
C ASP A 830 3.97 -21.29 16.71
N LEU A 831 3.58 -20.70 15.56
CA LEU A 831 4.22 -20.86 14.26
C LEU A 831 4.87 -19.54 13.89
N ARG A 832 6.18 -19.44 14.09
CA ARG A 832 6.91 -18.19 13.88
C ARG A 832 7.21 -17.98 12.41
N MET A 833 6.62 -16.93 11.86
CA MET A 833 6.93 -16.44 10.54
C MET A 833 7.99 -15.32 10.66
N LEU A 834 8.54 -14.91 9.53
CA LEU A 834 9.44 -13.76 9.48
C LEU A 834 9.02 -12.86 8.31
N PRO A 835 7.93 -12.08 8.47
CA PRO A 835 7.47 -11.11 7.48
C PRO A 835 8.32 -9.84 7.53
N TYR A 836 9.56 -9.94 7.06
CA TYR A 836 10.54 -8.85 7.00
C TYR A 836 9.97 -7.62 6.27
N GLY A 837 10.45 -6.43 6.64
CA GLY A 837 10.03 -5.17 6.02
C GLY A 837 10.31 -5.16 4.52
N CYS A 838 9.29 -4.83 3.72
CA CYS A 838 9.43 -4.56 2.30
C CYS A 838 8.54 -3.36 1.95
N LEU A 839 9.07 -2.40 1.18
CA LEU A 839 8.35 -1.21 0.78
C LEU A 839 8.72 -0.83 -0.65
N SER A 840 7.73 -0.83 -1.54
CA SER A 840 7.80 -0.16 -2.84
C SER A 840 7.73 1.35 -2.61
N ILE A 841 8.62 2.08 -3.27
CA ILE A 841 8.74 3.55 -3.15
C ILE A 841 8.50 4.24 -4.49
N GLY A 842 8.33 3.48 -5.57
CA GLY A 842 8.20 3.95 -6.95
C GLY A 842 8.03 2.78 -7.92
N ASP A 843 8.08 3.10 -9.23
CA ASP A 843 7.98 2.10 -10.29
C ASP A 843 9.14 1.11 -10.24
N CYS A 844 8.85 -0.15 -9.92
CA CYS A 844 9.84 -1.22 -9.82
C CYS A 844 11.06 -0.90 -8.93
N VAL A 845 10.90 -0.05 -7.92
CA VAL A 845 11.95 0.34 -6.96
C VAL A 845 11.44 0.19 -5.53
N GLY A 846 12.30 -0.28 -4.62
CA GLY A 846 12.02 -0.20 -3.19
C GLY A 846 13.09 -0.78 -2.28
N LEU A 847 12.67 -0.99 -1.03
CA LEU A 847 13.52 -1.34 0.10
C LEU A 847 13.12 -2.69 0.68
N ILE A 848 14.11 -3.44 1.13
CA ILE A 848 13.93 -4.74 1.81
C ILE A 848 14.80 -4.76 3.06
N GLU A 849 14.21 -5.08 4.20
CA GLU A 849 14.89 -5.24 5.49
C GLU A 849 15.85 -6.43 5.44
N VAL A 850 17.09 -6.22 5.90
CA VAL A 850 18.04 -7.33 6.05
C VAL A 850 17.79 -8.07 7.37
N VAL A 851 17.54 -9.37 7.27
CA VAL A 851 17.48 -10.26 8.42
C VAL A 851 18.89 -10.67 8.85
N ARG A 852 19.38 -10.09 9.94
CA ARG A 852 20.73 -10.38 10.49
C ARG A 852 20.88 -11.84 10.89
N SER A 853 22.11 -12.35 10.85
CA SER A 853 22.48 -13.72 11.25
C SER A 853 21.65 -14.80 10.55
N SER A 854 21.36 -14.58 9.27
CA SER A 854 20.65 -15.54 8.42
C SER A 854 21.51 -15.92 7.22
N HIS A 855 21.34 -17.15 6.75
CA HIS A 855 22.05 -17.69 5.60
C HIS A 855 21.09 -18.45 4.70
N THR A 856 21.29 -18.37 3.39
CA THR A 856 20.57 -19.26 2.47
C THR A 856 21.00 -20.72 2.68
N ILE A 857 20.12 -21.67 2.39
CA ILE A 857 20.48 -23.10 2.45
C ILE A 857 21.72 -23.38 1.58
N MET A 858 21.81 -22.73 0.41
CA MET A 858 22.97 -22.84 -0.48
C MET A 858 24.27 -22.40 0.21
N GLN A 859 24.27 -21.26 0.90
CA GLN A 859 25.43 -20.78 1.65
C GLN A 859 25.85 -21.76 2.75
N ILE A 860 24.91 -22.40 3.43
CA ILE A 860 25.18 -23.40 4.47
C ILE A 860 25.80 -24.66 3.84
N GLN A 861 25.23 -25.16 2.74
CA GLN A 861 25.73 -26.32 2.02
C GLN A 861 27.14 -26.11 1.44
N CYS A 862 27.42 -24.93 0.88
CA CYS A 862 28.74 -24.57 0.39
C CYS A 862 29.82 -24.57 1.48
N LYS A 863 29.46 -24.26 2.73
CA LYS A 863 30.40 -24.32 3.88
C LYS A 863 30.72 -25.76 4.31
N GLY A 864 29.81 -26.72 4.09
CA GLY A 864 29.98 -28.12 4.51
C GLY A 864 30.74 -29.03 3.55
N GLY A 865 31.00 -28.58 2.31
CA GLY A 865 31.72 -29.34 1.28
C GLY A 865 30.85 -30.34 0.49
N LEU A 866 31.38 -30.78 -0.67
CA LEU A 866 30.76 -31.78 -1.54
C LEU A 866 31.10 -33.21 -1.09
N LYS A 867 30.19 -34.16 -1.30
CA LYS A 867 30.44 -35.61 -1.11
C LYS A 867 30.28 -36.33 -2.46
N GLY A 868 31.29 -37.08 -2.89
CA GLY A 868 31.23 -37.87 -4.14
C GLY A 868 31.00 -37.02 -5.41
N ALA A 869 30.29 -37.58 -6.41
CA ALA A 869 30.06 -36.99 -7.73
C ALA A 869 29.17 -35.73 -7.70
N LEU A 870 29.68 -34.63 -7.15
CA LEU A 870 29.10 -33.28 -7.18
C LEU A 870 27.77 -33.09 -6.41
N GLN A 871 27.50 -33.91 -5.38
CA GLN A 871 26.28 -33.79 -4.56
C GLN A 871 26.57 -33.25 -3.15
N PHE A 872 25.78 -32.29 -2.67
CA PHE A 872 25.85 -31.81 -1.28
C PHE A 872 25.28 -32.88 -0.32
N ASN A 873 25.88 -32.98 0.87
CA ASN A 873 25.41 -33.88 1.93
C ASN A 873 24.13 -33.32 2.58
N SER A 874 23.02 -34.06 2.53
CA SER A 874 21.74 -33.65 3.13
C SER A 874 21.79 -33.49 4.66
N HIS A 875 22.82 -33.99 5.35
CA HIS A 875 23.03 -33.75 6.78
C HIS A 875 23.70 -32.39 7.10
N THR A 876 24.24 -31.67 6.10
CA THR A 876 25.02 -30.45 6.34
C THR A 876 24.20 -29.38 7.06
N LEU A 877 22.93 -29.20 6.69
CA LEU A 877 22.04 -28.24 7.35
C LEU A 877 21.84 -28.56 8.83
N HIS A 878 21.56 -29.83 9.15
CA HIS A 878 21.38 -30.30 10.51
C HIS A 878 22.65 -30.17 11.35
N GLN A 879 23.81 -30.51 10.78
CA GLN A 879 25.09 -30.35 11.46
C GLN A 879 25.40 -28.87 11.73
N TRP A 880 25.18 -27.99 10.74
CA TRP A 880 25.37 -26.55 10.92
C TRP A 880 24.50 -25.98 12.06
N LEU A 881 23.23 -26.42 12.13
CA LEU A 881 22.32 -26.01 13.18
C LEU A 881 22.78 -26.48 14.57
N LYS A 882 23.31 -27.72 14.65
CA LYS A 882 23.88 -28.31 15.86
C LYS A 882 25.16 -27.60 16.30
N ASP A 883 25.98 -27.14 15.36
CA ASP A 883 27.20 -26.39 15.64
C ASP A 883 26.89 -25.00 16.23
N LYS A 884 25.80 -24.39 15.77
CA LYS A 884 25.29 -23.10 16.27
C LYS A 884 24.57 -23.22 17.62
N ASN A 885 23.88 -24.33 17.86
CA ASN A 885 23.02 -24.54 19.02
C ASN A 885 23.45 -25.81 19.76
N LYS A 886 24.35 -25.65 20.73
CA LYS A 886 24.92 -26.75 21.53
C LYS A 886 24.20 -26.87 22.89
N GLY A 887 24.17 -28.09 23.43
CA GLY A 887 23.57 -28.37 24.74
C GLY A 887 22.05 -28.20 24.73
N GLU A 888 21.49 -27.66 25.80
CA GLU A 888 20.03 -27.52 26.02
C GLU A 888 19.33 -26.63 24.98
N ILE A 889 20.05 -25.74 24.30
CA ILE A 889 19.51 -24.83 23.27
C ILE A 889 19.26 -25.56 21.94
N TYR A 890 19.86 -26.74 21.74
CA TYR A 890 19.68 -27.55 20.53
C TYR A 890 18.20 -27.89 20.28
N ASP A 891 17.51 -28.39 21.31
CA ASP A 891 16.11 -28.78 21.20
C ASP A 891 15.20 -27.58 20.90
N ALA A 892 15.51 -26.41 21.47
CA ALA A 892 14.79 -25.18 21.18
C ALA A 892 14.97 -24.74 19.71
N ALA A 893 16.18 -24.87 19.15
CA ALA A 893 16.45 -24.54 17.76
C ALA A 893 15.75 -25.49 16.78
N ILE A 894 15.71 -26.80 17.07
CA ILE A 894 14.96 -27.77 16.26
C ILE A 894 13.45 -27.53 16.36
N ASP A 895 12.94 -27.21 17.55
CA ASP A 895 11.52 -26.87 17.73
C ASP A 895 11.14 -25.61 16.94
N LEU A 896 11.98 -24.57 16.99
CA LEU A 896 11.80 -23.34 16.22
C LEU A 896 11.86 -23.61 14.72
N PHE A 897 12.84 -24.37 14.24
CA PHE A 897 12.93 -24.79 12.83
C PHE A 897 11.66 -25.51 12.38
N THR A 898 11.20 -26.48 13.17
CA THR A 898 10.01 -27.29 12.86
C THR A 898 8.76 -26.42 12.78
N ARG A 899 8.55 -25.50 13.73
CA ARG A 899 7.41 -24.58 13.77
C ARG A 899 7.41 -23.59 12.61
N SER A 900 8.54 -22.94 12.37
CA SER A 900 8.65 -21.99 11.25
C SER A 900 8.50 -22.70 9.91
N CYS A 901 9.07 -23.91 9.79
CA CYS A 901 8.91 -24.74 8.60
C CYS A 901 7.42 -25.03 8.38
N ALA A 902 6.69 -25.54 9.37
CA ALA A 902 5.26 -25.83 9.24
C ALA A 902 4.42 -24.63 8.78
N GLY A 903 4.67 -23.44 9.35
CA GLY A 903 4.01 -22.20 8.92
C GLY A 903 4.30 -21.84 7.46
N TYR A 904 5.57 -21.85 7.04
CA TYR A 904 5.94 -21.59 5.64
C TYR A 904 5.45 -22.66 4.66
N CYS A 905 5.35 -23.93 5.08
CA CYS A 905 4.77 -25.01 4.26
C CYS A 905 3.32 -24.69 3.89
N VAL A 906 2.52 -24.34 4.90
CA VAL A 906 1.09 -24.05 4.74
C VAL A 906 0.89 -22.74 3.98
N ALA A 907 1.60 -21.67 4.33
CA ALA A 907 1.48 -20.37 3.67
C ALA A 907 1.84 -20.45 2.18
N THR A 908 2.97 -21.09 1.83
CA THR A 908 3.38 -21.20 0.42
C THR A 908 2.46 -22.08 -0.42
N PHE A 909 1.90 -23.14 0.17
CA PHE A 909 0.89 -23.96 -0.49
C PHE A 909 -0.38 -23.16 -0.79
N ILE A 910 -0.93 -22.46 0.20
CA ILE A 910 -2.19 -21.71 0.05
C ILE A 910 -2.03 -20.59 -0.97
N LEU A 911 -0.92 -19.85 -0.92
CA LEU A 911 -0.66 -18.70 -1.79
C LEU A 911 -0.07 -19.08 -3.16
N GLY A 912 0.31 -20.35 -3.36
CA GLY A 912 0.85 -20.81 -4.64
C GLY A 912 2.18 -20.16 -5.01
N ILE A 913 3.01 -19.87 -4.01
CA ILE A 913 4.31 -19.22 -4.20
C ILE A 913 5.29 -20.23 -4.83
N GLY A 914 5.76 -19.93 -6.04
CA GLY A 914 6.64 -20.81 -6.84
C GLY A 914 8.14 -20.68 -6.56
N ASP A 915 8.92 -21.46 -7.32
CA ASP A 915 10.41 -21.46 -7.44
C ASP A 915 11.17 -21.57 -6.10
N ARG A 916 10.66 -22.34 -5.13
CA ARG A 916 11.34 -22.55 -3.84
C ARG A 916 12.58 -23.43 -4.02
N HIS A 917 13.75 -22.88 -3.74
CA HIS A 917 15.05 -23.51 -3.92
C HIS A 917 16.08 -23.03 -2.88
N ASN A 918 17.25 -23.67 -2.81
CA ASN A 918 18.22 -23.43 -1.73
C ASN A 918 18.77 -21.99 -1.65
N SER A 919 18.58 -21.16 -2.69
CA SER A 919 19.02 -19.76 -2.71
C SER A 919 17.95 -18.75 -2.25
N ASN A 920 16.68 -19.17 -2.07
CA ASN A 920 15.59 -18.30 -1.60
C ASN A 920 14.85 -18.85 -0.36
N ILE A 921 15.43 -19.86 0.27
CA ILE A 921 15.09 -20.33 1.61
C ILE A 921 16.29 -20.00 2.51
N MET A 922 16.01 -19.34 3.63
CA MET A 922 17.01 -18.91 4.59
C MET A 922 16.74 -19.50 5.97
N VAL A 923 17.82 -19.69 6.74
CA VAL A 923 17.77 -20.16 8.12
C VAL A 923 18.64 -19.24 8.98
N LYS A 924 18.09 -18.81 10.11
CA LYS A 924 18.80 -18.03 11.14
C LYS A 924 19.64 -18.94 12.03
N ASP A 925 20.64 -18.37 12.68
CA ASP A 925 21.51 -19.10 13.61
C ASP A 925 20.73 -19.78 14.77
N ASP A 926 19.59 -19.22 15.19
CA ASP A 926 18.68 -19.81 16.20
C ASP A 926 17.77 -20.92 15.66
N GLY A 927 17.87 -21.22 14.36
CA GLY A 927 17.12 -22.25 13.67
C GLY A 927 15.80 -21.83 13.06
N GLN A 928 15.40 -20.55 13.15
CA GLN A 928 14.21 -20.06 12.46
C GLN A 928 14.40 -20.12 10.93
N LEU A 929 13.52 -20.85 10.24
CA LEU A 929 13.44 -20.91 8.78
C LEU A 929 12.52 -19.82 8.25
N PHE A 930 12.88 -19.20 7.13
CA PHE A 930 12.01 -18.28 6.41
C PHE A 930 12.31 -18.26 4.91
N HIS A 931 11.33 -17.81 4.13
CA HIS A 931 11.46 -17.67 2.68
C HIS A 931 11.71 -16.21 2.30
N ILE A 932 12.41 -16.00 1.19
CA ILE A 932 12.62 -14.70 0.55
C ILE A 932 12.24 -14.76 -0.94
N ASP A 933 12.22 -13.62 -1.62
CA ASP A 933 12.00 -13.51 -3.08
C ASP A 933 10.67 -14.16 -3.49
N PHE A 934 9.56 -13.49 -3.14
CA PHE A 934 8.20 -14.02 -3.29
C PHE A 934 7.55 -13.71 -4.63
N GLY A 935 8.22 -12.97 -5.52
CA GLY A 935 7.66 -12.21 -6.64
C GLY A 935 6.83 -12.94 -7.71
N HIS A 936 6.29 -14.13 -7.42
CA HIS A 936 5.16 -14.76 -8.09
C HIS A 936 4.21 -15.48 -7.08
N PHE A 937 2.89 -15.30 -7.21
CA PHE A 937 1.84 -15.96 -6.41
C PHE A 937 0.63 -16.44 -7.25
N LEU A 938 -0.31 -17.18 -6.64
CA LEU A 938 -1.58 -17.64 -7.24
C LEU A 938 -1.44 -18.52 -8.52
N ASP A 939 -0.42 -19.39 -8.60
CA ASP A 939 -0.11 -20.28 -9.75
C ASP A 939 0.34 -19.56 -11.04
N HIS A 940 0.79 -18.31 -10.95
CA HIS A 940 1.49 -17.61 -12.04
C HIS A 940 2.90 -18.19 -12.26
N LYS A 941 2.94 -19.40 -12.82
CA LYS A 941 4.18 -20.12 -13.11
C LYS A 941 4.78 -19.65 -14.44
N LYS A 942 6.10 -19.43 -14.43
CA LYS A 942 6.88 -19.26 -15.67
C LYS A 942 6.68 -20.48 -16.58
N LYS A 943 6.05 -20.28 -17.74
CA LYS A 943 6.00 -21.28 -18.82
C LYS A 943 7.36 -21.30 -19.53
N LYS A 944 8.01 -22.47 -19.64
CA LYS A 944 9.23 -22.64 -20.45
C LYS A 944 8.95 -23.75 -21.48
N PHE A 945 9.12 -23.45 -22.77
CA PHE A 945 8.85 -24.37 -23.89
C PHE A 945 7.43 -24.99 -23.89
N GLY A 946 6.42 -24.26 -23.42
CA GLY A 946 5.01 -24.73 -23.39
C GLY A 946 4.66 -25.67 -22.23
N TYR A 947 5.63 -26.07 -21.39
CA TYR A 947 5.38 -26.86 -20.19
C TYR A 947 5.40 -25.99 -18.92
N LYS A 948 4.49 -26.28 -17.99
CA LYS A 948 4.51 -25.69 -16.64
C LYS A 948 5.77 -26.17 -15.92
N ARG A 949 6.69 -25.24 -15.57
CA ARG A 949 7.99 -25.56 -14.96
C ARG A 949 7.86 -26.24 -13.59
N GLU A 950 6.82 -25.89 -12.83
CA GLU A 950 6.66 -26.35 -11.45
C GLU A 950 5.35 -27.12 -11.22
N ARG A 951 5.46 -28.38 -10.81
CA ARG A 951 4.31 -29.27 -10.59
C ARG A 951 3.88 -29.36 -9.13
N VAL A 952 4.72 -28.93 -8.19
CA VAL A 952 4.50 -29.10 -6.75
C VAL A 952 4.72 -27.76 -6.03
N PRO A 953 3.72 -27.19 -5.34
CA PRO A 953 3.84 -25.90 -4.63
C PRO A 953 4.79 -25.94 -3.42
N PHE A 954 5.16 -27.13 -2.96
CA PHE A 954 5.88 -27.34 -1.71
C PHE A 954 7.01 -28.37 -1.87
N VAL A 955 8.20 -28.05 -1.38
CA VAL A 955 9.38 -28.94 -1.46
C VAL A 955 9.91 -29.20 -0.04
N LEU A 956 9.41 -30.24 0.62
CA LEU A 956 10.02 -30.76 1.84
C LEU A 956 11.18 -31.68 1.47
N THR A 957 12.38 -31.10 1.43
CA THR A 957 13.59 -31.83 1.05
C THR A 957 14.04 -32.77 2.17
N GLN A 958 14.89 -33.74 1.83
CA GLN A 958 15.50 -34.62 2.82
C GLN A 958 16.30 -33.82 3.86
N ASP A 959 16.96 -32.73 3.46
CA ASP A 959 17.70 -31.83 4.33
C ASP A 959 16.83 -31.29 5.46
N PHE A 960 15.57 -30.92 5.18
CA PHE A 960 14.64 -30.41 6.20
C PHE A 960 14.09 -31.53 7.09
N LEU A 961 13.79 -32.71 6.51
CA LEU A 961 13.32 -33.87 7.26
C LEU A 961 14.34 -34.37 8.27
N ILE A 962 15.62 -34.35 7.91
CA ILE A 962 16.73 -34.71 8.82
C ILE A 962 16.77 -33.75 10.01
N VAL A 963 16.58 -32.44 9.80
CA VAL A 963 16.52 -31.47 10.89
C VAL A 963 15.32 -31.73 11.80
N ILE A 964 14.11 -31.88 11.24
CA ILE A 964 12.88 -32.12 12.00
C ILE A 964 12.98 -33.39 12.85
N SER A 965 13.51 -34.47 12.27
CA SER A 965 13.66 -35.79 12.91
C SER A 965 14.94 -35.94 13.75
N LYS A 966 15.64 -34.84 14.03
CA LYS A 966 16.89 -34.82 14.84
C LYS A 966 18.00 -35.73 14.31
N GLY A 967 18.05 -35.97 13.00
CA GLY A 967 19.08 -36.78 12.34
C GLY A 967 18.75 -38.25 12.19
N ALA A 968 17.50 -38.68 12.42
CA ALA A 968 17.08 -40.06 12.22
C ALA A 968 17.23 -40.51 10.75
N GLN A 969 17.45 -41.81 10.52
CA GLN A 969 17.58 -42.38 9.18
C GLN A 969 16.22 -42.47 8.47
N GLU A 970 15.18 -42.93 9.17
CA GLU A 970 13.80 -42.99 8.67
C GLU A 970 12.98 -41.81 9.21
N CYS A 971 13.24 -40.61 8.69
CA CYS A 971 12.65 -39.36 9.19
C CYS A 971 11.12 -39.35 9.26
N THR A 972 10.44 -40.06 8.35
CA THR A 972 8.97 -40.02 8.23
C THR A 972 8.23 -40.88 9.25
N LYS A 973 8.93 -41.78 9.95
CA LYS A 973 8.33 -42.64 10.99
C LYS A 973 8.61 -42.13 12.41
N THR A 974 9.11 -40.90 12.55
CA THR A 974 9.42 -40.34 13.88
C THR A 974 8.26 -39.52 14.43
N ARG A 975 8.13 -39.50 15.76
CA ARG A 975 7.13 -38.70 16.46
C ARG A 975 7.28 -37.20 16.20
N GLU A 976 8.51 -36.74 15.95
CA GLU A 976 8.79 -35.35 15.57
C GLU A 976 8.13 -34.98 14.24
N PHE A 977 8.13 -35.91 13.27
CA PHE A 977 7.48 -35.69 11.98
C PHE A 977 5.95 -35.74 12.08
N GLU A 978 5.39 -36.65 12.87
CA GLU A 978 3.95 -36.66 13.19
C GLU A 978 3.51 -35.34 13.81
N ARG A 979 4.28 -34.82 14.78
CA ARG A 979 4.02 -33.51 15.40
C ARG A 979 4.09 -32.37 14.38
N PHE A 980 5.03 -32.42 13.45
CA PHE A 980 5.13 -31.45 12.35
C PHE A 980 3.90 -31.50 11.44
N GLN A 981 3.42 -32.70 11.09
CA GLN A 981 2.20 -32.87 10.30
C GLN A 981 0.98 -32.29 11.02
N GLU A 982 0.80 -32.58 12.31
CA GLU A 982 -0.28 -32.00 13.11
C GLU A 982 -0.26 -30.46 13.13
N MET A 983 0.94 -29.85 13.22
CA MET A 983 1.08 -28.39 13.15
C MET A 983 0.58 -27.87 11.79
N CYS A 984 1.00 -28.49 10.69
CA CYS A 984 0.56 -28.13 9.34
C CYS A 984 -0.96 -28.27 9.17
N TYR A 985 -1.55 -29.34 9.69
CA TYR A 985 -3.00 -29.58 9.59
C TYR A 985 -3.80 -28.53 10.34
N LYS A 986 -3.44 -28.27 11.61
CA LYS A 986 -4.10 -27.24 12.43
C LYS A 986 -3.93 -25.85 11.82
N ALA A 987 -2.75 -25.55 11.30
CA ALA A 987 -2.47 -24.27 10.62
C ALA A 987 -3.31 -24.07 9.35
N TYR A 988 -3.42 -25.12 8.51
CA TYR A 988 -4.24 -25.08 7.29
C TYR A 988 -5.71 -24.81 7.60
N LEU A 989 -6.28 -25.54 8.56
CA LEU A 989 -7.67 -25.35 8.97
C LEU A 989 -7.91 -23.97 9.61
N ALA A 990 -6.96 -23.48 10.40
CA ALA A 990 -7.04 -22.14 10.98
C ALA A 990 -7.10 -21.05 9.89
N ILE A 991 -6.34 -21.17 8.80
CA ILE A 991 -6.42 -20.21 7.69
C ILE A 991 -7.73 -20.39 6.91
N ARG A 992 -8.16 -21.63 6.69
CA ARG A 992 -9.42 -21.94 5.99
C ARG A 992 -10.63 -21.30 6.67
N GLN A 993 -10.70 -21.31 8.00
CA GLN A 993 -11.78 -20.66 8.75
C GLN A 993 -11.80 -19.13 8.60
N HIS A 994 -10.70 -18.53 8.15
CA HIS A 994 -10.56 -17.09 7.91
C HIS A 994 -10.44 -16.77 6.41
N ALA A 995 -10.86 -17.68 5.52
CA ALA A 995 -10.70 -17.54 4.07
C ALA A 995 -11.30 -16.23 3.51
N ASN A 996 -12.45 -15.80 4.04
CA ASN A 996 -13.13 -14.57 3.60
C ASN A 996 -12.21 -13.34 3.72
N LEU A 997 -11.43 -13.24 4.81
CA LEU A 997 -10.48 -12.14 4.98
C LEU A 997 -9.42 -12.16 3.86
N PHE A 998 -8.81 -13.31 3.58
CA PHE A 998 -7.78 -13.40 2.55
C PHE A 998 -8.34 -13.10 1.15
N ILE A 999 -9.51 -13.63 0.82
CA ILE A 999 -10.20 -13.34 -0.45
C ILE A 999 -10.50 -11.84 -0.57
N ASN A 1000 -11.00 -11.20 0.48
CA ASN A 1000 -11.25 -9.76 0.49
C ASN A 1000 -9.96 -8.96 0.30
N LEU A 1001 -8.88 -9.33 0.98
CA LEU A 1001 -7.59 -8.66 0.86
C LEU A 1001 -7.01 -8.74 -0.55
N PHE A 1002 -7.17 -9.86 -1.27
CA PHE A 1002 -6.78 -9.98 -2.67
C PHE A 1002 -7.74 -9.22 -3.61
N SER A 1003 -9.05 -9.25 -3.34
CA SER A 1003 -10.07 -8.56 -4.15
C SER A 1003 -9.86 -7.05 -4.16
N MET A 1004 -9.53 -6.46 -3.01
CA MET A 1004 -9.19 -5.04 -2.87
C MET A 1004 -7.91 -4.63 -3.62
N MET A 1005 -7.10 -5.59 -4.07
CA MET A 1005 -5.83 -5.34 -4.76
C MET A 1005 -5.92 -5.45 -6.28
N LEU A 1006 -7.07 -5.82 -6.86
CA LEU A 1006 -7.24 -5.96 -8.33
C LEU A 1006 -6.90 -4.68 -9.11
N GLY A 1007 -7.14 -3.51 -8.51
CA GLY A 1007 -6.89 -2.18 -9.11
C GLY A 1007 -5.42 -1.73 -9.04
N SER A 1008 -4.54 -2.56 -8.46
CA SER A 1008 -3.11 -2.26 -8.31
C SER A 1008 -2.32 -2.27 -9.62
N GLY A 1009 -2.78 -3.00 -10.63
CA GLY A 1009 -1.99 -3.25 -11.84
C GLY A 1009 -0.83 -4.22 -11.61
N MET A 1010 -0.91 -5.08 -10.58
CA MET A 1010 -0.04 -6.25 -10.48
C MET A 1010 -0.39 -7.24 -11.60
N PRO A 1011 0.60 -7.75 -12.36
CA PRO A 1011 0.31 -8.62 -13.52
C PRO A 1011 -0.30 -9.97 -13.14
N GLU A 1012 -0.17 -10.38 -11.88
CA GLU A 1012 -0.62 -11.68 -11.35
C GLU A 1012 -1.96 -11.60 -10.61
N LEU A 1013 -2.58 -10.41 -10.63
CA LEU A 1013 -3.84 -10.15 -9.94
C LEU A 1013 -4.64 -9.13 -10.76
N GLN A 1014 -5.33 -9.63 -11.78
CA GLN A 1014 -6.07 -8.81 -12.73
C GLN A 1014 -7.58 -9.06 -12.66
N SER A 1015 -7.98 -10.26 -12.23
CA SER A 1015 -9.38 -10.69 -12.18
C SER A 1015 -9.68 -11.52 -10.93
N PHE A 1016 -10.97 -11.71 -10.66
CA PHE A 1016 -11.42 -12.60 -9.59
C PHE A 1016 -11.02 -14.08 -9.84
N ASP A 1017 -10.82 -14.48 -11.09
CA ASP A 1017 -10.37 -15.83 -11.46
C ASP A 1017 -8.95 -16.11 -10.96
N ASP A 1018 -8.08 -15.09 -10.89
CA ASP A 1018 -6.75 -15.22 -10.30
C ASP A 1018 -6.86 -15.58 -8.80
N ILE A 1019 -7.81 -14.95 -8.10
CA ILE A 1019 -8.07 -15.17 -6.67
C ILE A 1019 -8.72 -16.54 -6.42
N ALA A 1020 -9.44 -17.10 -7.39
CA ALA A 1020 -10.06 -18.42 -7.31
C ALA A 1020 -9.04 -19.54 -7.02
N TYR A 1021 -7.75 -19.32 -7.27
CA TYR A 1021 -6.69 -20.22 -6.83
C TYR A 1021 -6.74 -20.49 -5.31
N ILE A 1022 -6.97 -19.46 -4.48
CA ILE A 1022 -7.05 -19.61 -3.01
C ILE A 1022 -8.27 -20.46 -2.63
N ARG A 1023 -9.42 -20.26 -3.31
CA ARG A 1023 -10.62 -21.08 -3.07
C ARG A 1023 -10.33 -22.56 -3.29
N LYS A 1024 -9.57 -22.87 -4.34
CA LYS A 1024 -9.14 -24.23 -4.68
C LYS A 1024 -8.17 -24.81 -3.66
N THR A 1025 -7.13 -24.07 -3.25
CA THR A 1025 -6.14 -24.58 -2.29
C THR A 1025 -6.71 -24.74 -0.88
N LEU A 1026 -7.67 -23.89 -0.49
CA LEU A 1026 -8.42 -24.02 0.76
C LEU A 1026 -9.62 -24.98 0.68
N ALA A 1027 -9.92 -25.51 -0.52
CA ALA A 1027 -11.05 -26.39 -0.78
C ALA A 1027 -12.36 -25.88 -0.15
N LEU A 1028 -12.72 -24.63 -0.47
CA LEU A 1028 -13.87 -23.95 0.15
C LEU A 1028 -15.22 -24.56 -0.23
N ASP A 1029 -15.32 -25.19 -1.41
CA ASP A 1029 -16.53 -25.89 -1.85
C ASP A 1029 -16.72 -27.27 -1.19
N LYS A 1030 -15.82 -27.68 -0.29
CA LYS A 1030 -15.84 -28.96 0.43
C LYS A 1030 -16.12 -28.78 1.91
N THR A 1031 -16.42 -29.88 2.61
CA THR A 1031 -16.46 -29.89 4.07
C THR A 1031 -15.06 -29.74 4.68
N GLU A 1032 -14.97 -29.38 5.96
CA GLU A 1032 -13.67 -29.23 6.65
C GLU A 1032 -12.85 -30.53 6.63
N GLN A 1033 -13.52 -31.68 6.80
CA GLN A 1033 -12.87 -33.00 6.78
C GLN A 1033 -12.30 -33.33 5.39
N GLU A 1034 -13.07 -33.13 4.33
CA GLU A 1034 -12.61 -33.36 2.96
C GLU A 1034 -11.50 -32.38 2.54
N ALA A 1035 -11.52 -31.15 3.05
CA ALA A 1035 -10.47 -30.17 2.83
C ALA A 1035 -9.16 -30.61 3.50
N LEU A 1036 -9.23 -31.17 4.72
CA LEU A 1036 -8.06 -31.73 5.39
C LEU A 1036 -7.50 -32.94 4.62
N GLU A 1037 -8.35 -33.87 4.19
CA GLU A 1037 -7.94 -35.02 3.36
C GLU A 1037 -7.30 -34.57 2.05
N TYR A 1038 -7.84 -33.53 1.42
CA TYR A 1038 -7.25 -32.90 0.24
C TYR A 1038 -5.84 -32.37 0.53
N PHE A 1039 -5.66 -31.60 1.61
CA PHE A 1039 -4.36 -31.06 1.99
C PHE A 1039 -3.34 -32.17 2.33
N MET A 1040 -3.76 -33.20 3.07
CA MET A 1040 -2.93 -34.38 3.36
C MET A 1040 -2.45 -35.07 2.08
N LYS A 1041 -3.34 -35.25 1.10
CA LYS A 1041 -2.98 -35.83 -0.20
C LYS A 1041 -1.95 -34.96 -0.93
N GLN A 1042 -2.15 -33.65 -1.01
CA GLN A 1042 -1.19 -32.74 -1.65
C GLN A 1042 0.19 -32.78 -0.98
N MET A 1043 0.23 -32.86 0.35
CA MET A 1043 1.48 -32.98 1.11
C MET A 1043 2.20 -34.31 0.84
N ASN A 1044 1.47 -35.42 0.76
CA ASN A 1044 2.01 -36.74 0.46
C ASN A 1044 2.54 -36.85 -0.97
N ASP A 1045 1.80 -36.30 -1.95
CA ASP A 1045 2.22 -36.28 -3.35
C ASP A 1045 3.49 -35.43 -3.53
N ALA A 1046 3.59 -34.31 -2.81
CA ALA A 1046 4.78 -33.46 -2.80
C ALA A 1046 6.03 -34.17 -2.27
N HIS A 1047 5.86 -35.05 -1.26
CA HIS A 1047 6.96 -35.79 -0.65
C HIS A 1047 7.60 -36.82 -1.59
N HIS A 1048 6.80 -37.52 -2.41
CA HIS A 1048 7.28 -38.59 -3.30
C HIS A 1048 7.78 -38.08 -4.68
N GLY A 1049 7.55 -36.80 -5.02
CA GLY A 1049 7.94 -36.19 -6.30
C GLY A 1049 9.37 -35.63 -6.41
N GLY A 1050 10.23 -35.82 -5.40
CA GLY A 1050 11.51 -35.11 -5.23
C GLY A 1050 12.64 -35.37 -6.25
N TRP A 1051 12.41 -36.16 -7.30
CA TRP A 1051 13.43 -36.44 -8.33
C TRP A 1051 13.66 -35.28 -9.30
N THR A 1052 12.66 -34.43 -9.56
CA THR A 1052 12.80 -33.29 -10.49
C THR A 1052 13.48 -32.07 -9.87
N THR A 1053 13.33 -31.83 -8.56
CA THR A 1053 13.90 -30.66 -7.87
C THR A 1053 15.43 -30.72 -7.76
N LYS A 1054 16.00 -31.92 -7.59
CA LYS A 1054 17.46 -32.12 -7.57
C LYS A 1054 18.14 -31.77 -8.90
N MET A 1055 17.47 -32.01 -10.04
CA MET A 1055 17.97 -31.63 -11.36
C MET A 1055 17.97 -30.11 -11.55
N ASP A 1056 16.89 -29.42 -11.16
CA ASP A 1056 16.85 -27.94 -11.20
C ASP A 1056 17.94 -27.32 -10.31
N TRP A 1057 18.24 -27.91 -9.15
CA TRP A 1057 19.32 -27.45 -8.28
C TRP A 1057 20.70 -27.54 -8.93
N ILE A 1058 20.96 -28.59 -9.71
CA ILE A 1058 22.22 -28.74 -10.47
C ILE A 1058 22.34 -27.62 -11.51
N PHE A 1059 21.27 -27.32 -12.26
CA PHE A 1059 21.29 -26.23 -13.25
C PHE A 1059 21.49 -24.84 -12.61
N HIS A 1060 20.85 -24.57 -11.47
CA HIS A 1060 21.05 -23.31 -10.74
C HIS A 1060 22.47 -23.18 -10.15
N THR A 1061 23.04 -24.29 -9.65
CA THR A 1061 24.41 -24.33 -9.09
C THR A 1061 25.47 -24.15 -10.18
N ILE A 1062 25.30 -24.79 -11.35
CA ILE A 1062 26.19 -24.62 -12.52
C ILE A 1062 26.16 -23.17 -13.01
N LYS A 1063 24.97 -22.54 -13.08
CA LYS A 1063 24.83 -21.15 -13.51
C LYS A 1063 25.53 -20.17 -12.57
N GLN A 1064 25.49 -20.39 -11.26
CA GLN A 1064 26.22 -19.57 -10.28
C GLN A 1064 27.73 -19.79 -10.33
N HIS A 1065 28.19 -21.03 -10.54
CA HIS A 1065 29.62 -21.32 -10.69
C HIS A 1065 30.22 -20.79 -12.00
N ALA A 1066 29.41 -20.59 -13.05
CA ALA A 1066 29.85 -19.97 -14.30
C ALA A 1066 29.87 -18.43 -14.26
N LEU A 1067 29.32 -17.80 -13.21
CA LEU A 1067 29.21 -16.34 -13.03
C LEU A 1067 30.18 -15.79 -11.97
N ASN A 1068 30.83 -16.65 -11.19
CA ASN A 1068 31.99 -16.35 -10.36
C ASN A 1068 33.26 -16.72 -11.10
#